data_AF-A0A537YUI6-F1
#
_entry.id   AF-A0A537YUI6-F1
#
_cell.length_a   1.000
_cell.length_b   1.000
_cell.length_c   1.000
_cell.angle_alpha   90.00
_cell.angle_beta   90.00
_cell.angle_gamma   90.00
#
_symmetry.space_group_name_H-M   'P 1'
#
loop_
_entity.id
_entity.type
_entity.pdbx_description
1 polymer ?
#
loop_
_entity_poly.entity_id
_entity_poly.type
_entity_poly.pdbx_seq_one_letter_code
_entity_poly.pdbx_strand_id
1 'polypeptide(L)'
;MVGTMALEKVADRVWLLRGDFRGAMNIYFLEDGDGVVQFDAGTKAMRKKARAAAEELGGLKRVVLGHAHADHRGTAPYMDVPVLCHPDERADAESDAAITPYMDLSQLPVAWVRRLYPFLLRRWDGGAVRIADTVIEGDEVAGFQVLHFPGHAPGLIGLWRESDRVALVSDVVYLVDSARLKPLPEGEASVPHPAWAWDHAKAKQSLRRLAALEPRVVGTGHEHPLRGENLRETLEPRSTENARSHKFQRLMIGTYASAALVCAVSLLVGRAVLSLAGRREWSWLEPAVGFGAVLTVTGLLARAPGHGTSATLGLAALIAAAALVLWRVGVRPFHDIGGERTNAEGSAWREGVPVALAIALVLSIPFAVSGRWGLLGVGFNNDLGLHLAWAEWLRSGFGPAPDPGYPLGPHGLAVATAAVPGIGLAQAFLGEIIAIGVMTGLTALGALRRMTPGRRTFAAVLVALPYLAASYYAQAAFKETAEALLVLAFAIWLTQFETLPSSWRDRLLFVLPPLALAGGIFFAYSFAGIAWPVTILALWSLTLPEVRAALRPRSLVRFLLRPATLLTIGVLAGLAVLVTLVGPFGFASSFNKVAGSNTYGPVSPLEALGIWPASNYRLDAAGGARYPGLAGAIAILALLAGIAWWVRRRELTIPIALGAAWLLYLVSLPSAGDYSQAKALIIIAPLAALVIVRPLLEEFPDLGRLPLRPPSSAPDGPC
;
A
#
# COMPACT_ATOMS: atom_id res chain seq x y z
N MET A 1 47.09 4.16 -17.85
CA MET A 1 47.08 2.69 -17.75
C MET A 1 45.66 2.22 -18.07
N VAL A 2 45.41 1.74 -19.29
CA VAL A 2 44.14 1.12 -19.66
C VAL A 2 44.27 -0.36 -19.30
N GLY A 3 43.63 -0.77 -18.21
CA GLY A 3 43.74 -2.13 -17.68
C GLY A 3 43.37 -3.18 -18.74
N THR A 4 44.27 -4.12 -18.96
CA THR A 4 44.02 -5.39 -19.64
C THR A 4 42.88 -6.11 -18.91
N MET A 5 41.69 -6.18 -19.50
CA MET A 5 40.70 -7.16 -19.04
C MET A 5 41.21 -8.55 -19.42
N ALA A 6 41.63 -9.31 -18.40
CA ALA A 6 42.13 -10.66 -18.52
C ALA A 6 41.01 -11.63 -18.96
N LEU A 7 41.39 -12.68 -19.70
CA LEU A 7 40.55 -13.85 -19.92
C LEU A 7 40.09 -14.42 -18.58
N GLU A 8 38.77 -14.58 -18.40
CA GLU A 8 38.19 -15.20 -17.20
C GLU A 8 38.07 -16.70 -17.42
N LYS A 9 38.68 -17.54 -16.58
CA LYS A 9 38.43 -18.99 -16.60
C LYS A 9 37.03 -19.25 -16.02
N VAL A 10 36.09 -19.72 -16.85
CA VAL A 10 34.69 -19.93 -16.45
C VAL A 10 34.46 -21.32 -15.90
N ALA A 11 35.07 -22.31 -16.54
CA ALA A 11 35.06 -23.71 -16.15
C ALA A 11 36.39 -24.34 -16.58
N ASP A 12 36.56 -25.64 -16.35
CA ASP A 12 37.75 -26.30 -16.85
C ASP A 12 37.81 -26.26 -18.38
N ARG A 13 38.95 -25.86 -18.94
CA ARG A 13 39.18 -25.74 -20.39
C ARG A 13 38.23 -24.77 -21.12
N VAL A 14 37.64 -23.82 -20.39
CA VAL A 14 36.72 -22.79 -20.92
C VAL A 14 37.12 -21.42 -20.40
N TRP A 15 37.35 -20.49 -21.32
CA TRP A 15 37.70 -19.10 -21.01
C TRP A 15 36.69 -18.14 -21.63
N LEU A 16 36.45 -17.02 -20.94
CA LEU A 16 35.56 -15.95 -21.34
C LEU A 16 36.34 -14.67 -21.61
N LEU A 17 36.13 -14.13 -22.80
CA LEU A 17 36.53 -12.78 -23.17
C LEU A 17 35.29 -11.88 -23.20
N ARG A 18 35.27 -10.85 -22.34
CA ARG A 18 34.19 -9.85 -22.29
C ARG A 18 34.50 -8.60 -23.10
N GLY A 19 33.46 -8.04 -23.72
CA GLY A 19 33.50 -7.03 -24.77
C GLY A 19 33.23 -5.59 -24.32
N ASP A 20 33.80 -4.65 -25.08
CA ASP A 20 33.73 -3.17 -25.01
C ASP A 20 33.86 -2.47 -23.63
N PHE A 21 33.72 -1.13 -23.59
CA PHE A 21 33.96 -0.30 -22.39
C PHE A 21 33.08 -0.71 -21.20
N ARG A 22 31.98 -1.44 -21.42
CA ARG A 22 31.06 -1.89 -20.37
C ARG A 22 31.14 -3.38 -20.03
N GLY A 23 31.92 -4.19 -20.76
CA GLY A 23 32.07 -5.62 -20.46
C GLY A 23 30.83 -6.45 -20.78
N ALA A 24 29.93 -5.97 -21.65
CA ALA A 24 28.57 -6.49 -21.79
C ALA A 24 28.45 -7.70 -22.72
N MET A 25 29.35 -7.89 -23.70
CA MET A 25 29.23 -8.90 -24.76
C MET A 25 30.26 -10.01 -24.59
N ASN A 26 29.88 -11.27 -24.80
CA ASN A 26 30.73 -12.40 -24.46
C ASN A 26 31.25 -13.15 -25.69
N ILE A 27 32.49 -13.62 -25.61
CA ILE A 27 33.10 -14.62 -26.50
C ILE A 27 33.70 -15.71 -25.62
N TYR A 28 33.38 -16.97 -25.92
CA TYR A 28 33.95 -18.12 -25.20
C TYR A 28 35.03 -18.81 -26.04
N PHE A 29 36.11 -19.22 -25.39
CA PHE A 29 37.16 -20.05 -25.98
C PHE A 29 37.15 -21.42 -25.29
N LEU A 30 37.11 -22.47 -26.10
CA LEU A 30 37.03 -23.87 -25.66
C LEU A 30 38.29 -24.59 -26.11
N GLU A 31 39.00 -25.25 -25.19
CA GLU A 31 40.18 -26.02 -25.55
C GLU A 31 39.82 -27.19 -26.47
N ASP A 32 40.54 -27.31 -27.58
CA ASP A 32 40.37 -28.36 -28.57
C ASP A 32 41.74 -28.84 -29.05
N GLY A 33 42.34 -29.80 -28.35
CA GLY A 33 43.70 -30.28 -28.59
C GLY A 33 44.76 -29.22 -28.26
N ASP A 34 45.56 -28.85 -29.25
CA ASP A 34 46.64 -27.85 -29.18
C ASP A 34 46.19 -26.40 -29.45
N GLY A 35 44.89 -26.16 -29.61
CA GLY A 35 44.32 -24.82 -29.82
C GLY A 35 42.92 -24.69 -29.24
N VAL A 36 42.15 -23.73 -29.74
CA VAL A 36 40.80 -23.42 -29.24
C VAL A 36 39.75 -23.29 -30.33
N VAL A 37 38.50 -23.59 -29.96
CA VAL A 37 37.29 -23.18 -30.70
C VAL A 37 36.73 -21.91 -30.06
N GLN A 38 36.38 -20.93 -30.89
CA GLN A 38 35.64 -19.76 -30.42
C GLN A 38 34.14 -20.04 -30.54
N PHE A 39 33.42 -19.99 -29.42
CA PHE A 39 31.97 -20.05 -29.39
C PHE A 39 31.40 -18.64 -29.18
N ASP A 40 30.46 -18.27 -30.05
CA ASP A 40 29.99 -16.89 -30.24
C ASP A 40 31.10 -15.96 -30.80
N ALA A 41 30.76 -14.76 -31.26
CA ALA A 41 31.73 -13.84 -31.86
C ALA A 41 31.57 -12.38 -31.45
N GLY A 42 30.74 -12.09 -30.45
CA GLY A 42 30.64 -10.77 -29.83
C GLY A 42 30.53 -9.64 -30.85
N THR A 43 31.21 -8.53 -30.57
CA THR A 43 31.14 -7.33 -31.45
C THR A 43 32.41 -7.14 -32.27
N LYS A 44 32.31 -6.43 -33.40
CA LYS A 44 33.43 -6.04 -34.28
C LYS A 44 34.57 -5.33 -33.57
N ALA A 45 34.29 -4.64 -32.46
CA ALA A 45 35.31 -3.97 -31.66
C ALA A 45 36.25 -4.96 -30.93
N MET A 46 35.83 -6.20 -30.73
CA MET A 46 36.57 -7.23 -29.99
C MET A 46 37.64 -7.93 -30.83
N ARG A 47 37.67 -7.73 -32.16
CA ARG A 47 38.53 -8.47 -33.10
C ARG A 47 40.00 -8.63 -32.67
N LYS A 48 40.62 -7.52 -32.20
CA LYS A 48 42.03 -7.53 -31.80
C LYS A 48 42.25 -8.33 -30.51
N LYS A 49 41.32 -8.19 -29.55
CA LYS A 49 41.38 -8.90 -28.27
C LYS A 49 41.10 -10.39 -28.45
N ALA A 50 40.13 -10.73 -29.28
CA ALA A 50 39.76 -12.11 -29.57
C ALA A 50 40.92 -12.86 -30.27
N ARG A 51 41.61 -12.21 -31.21
CA ARG A 51 42.81 -12.78 -31.85
C ARG A 51 43.95 -13.00 -30.84
N ALA A 52 44.25 -11.99 -30.02
CA ALA A 52 45.28 -12.11 -28.99
C ALA A 52 44.96 -13.21 -27.96
N ALA A 53 43.69 -13.32 -27.55
CA ALA A 53 43.22 -14.37 -26.65
C ALA A 53 43.38 -15.77 -27.28
N ALA A 54 43.04 -15.92 -28.55
CA ALA A 54 43.23 -17.18 -29.25
C ALA A 54 44.72 -17.54 -29.38
N GLU A 55 45.60 -16.59 -29.70
CA GLU A 55 47.05 -16.80 -29.76
C GLU A 55 47.63 -17.23 -28.40
N GLU A 56 47.18 -16.63 -27.30
CA GLU A 56 47.56 -17.02 -25.93
C GLU A 56 47.13 -18.46 -25.60
N LEU A 57 46.05 -18.95 -26.21
CA LEU A 57 45.45 -20.26 -25.97
C LEU A 57 45.82 -21.31 -27.05
N GLY A 58 46.92 -21.12 -27.79
CA GLY A 58 47.43 -22.11 -28.76
C GLY A 58 46.91 -21.95 -30.19
N GLY A 59 46.11 -20.92 -30.46
CA GLY A 59 45.60 -20.58 -31.79
C GLY A 59 44.15 -21.02 -32.03
N LEU A 60 43.48 -20.31 -32.93
CA LEU A 60 42.08 -20.56 -33.24
C LEU A 60 41.93 -21.64 -34.32
N LYS A 61 41.07 -22.63 -34.10
CA LYS A 61 40.78 -23.70 -35.09
C LYS A 61 39.56 -23.40 -35.95
N ARG A 62 38.50 -22.87 -35.32
CA ARG A 62 37.22 -22.51 -35.96
C ARG A 62 36.40 -21.58 -35.06
N VAL A 63 35.42 -20.90 -35.66
CA VAL A 63 34.38 -20.14 -34.95
C VAL A 63 33.06 -20.90 -35.08
N VAL A 64 32.33 -21.05 -33.98
CA VAL A 64 30.96 -21.57 -33.96
C VAL A 64 30.05 -20.46 -33.44
N LEU A 65 29.14 -19.97 -34.28
CA LEU A 65 28.18 -18.95 -33.91
C LEU A 65 27.03 -19.56 -33.11
N GLY A 66 26.74 -19.01 -31.92
CA GLY A 66 25.53 -19.36 -31.17
C GLY A 66 24.27 -18.95 -31.91
N HIS A 67 24.29 -17.77 -32.55
CA HIS A 67 23.31 -17.29 -33.53
C HIS A 67 23.92 -16.10 -34.32
N ALA A 68 23.19 -15.58 -35.30
CA ALA A 68 23.70 -14.63 -36.31
C ALA A 68 23.36 -13.14 -36.04
N HIS A 69 22.98 -12.74 -34.83
CA HIS A 69 22.74 -11.32 -34.55
C HIS A 69 24.04 -10.52 -34.56
N ALA A 70 23.92 -9.20 -34.79
CA ALA A 70 25.05 -8.29 -35.01
C ALA A 70 26.07 -8.25 -33.85
N ASP A 71 25.61 -8.44 -32.63
CA ASP A 71 26.40 -8.49 -31.40
C ASP A 71 26.94 -9.89 -31.07
N HIS A 72 26.71 -10.87 -31.94
CA HIS A 72 27.14 -12.26 -31.81
C HIS A 72 27.95 -12.76 -33.02
N ARG A 73 27.94 -12.04 -34.15
CA ARG A 73 28.76 -12.36 -35.33
C ARG A 73 29.95 -11.42 -35.56
N GLY A 74 30.19 -10.47 -34.65
CA GLY A 74 31.02 -9.30 -34.90
C GLY A 74 32.48 -9.56 -35.26
N THR A 75 33.15 -10.51 -34.61
CA THR A 75 34.54 -10.85 -34.95
C THR A 75 34.66 -11.87 -36.07
N ALA A 76 33.61 -12.64 -36.35
CA ALA A 76 33.67 -13.83 -37.21
C ALA A 76 34.24 -13.59 -38.63
N PRO A 77 33.91 -12.48 -39.35
CA PRO A 77 34.49 -12.23 -40.66
C PRO A 77 36.01 -12.00 -40.67
N TYR A 78 36.62 -11.81 -39.50
CA TYR A 78 38.01 -11.34 -39.35
C TYR A 78 38.92 -12.36 -38.68
N MET A 79 38.52 -13.62 -38.55
CA MET A 79 39.28 -14.63 -37.80
C MET A 79 40.09 -15.61 -38.65
N ASP A 80 39.98 -15.55 -39.98
CA ASP A 80 40.75 -16.37 -40.95
C ASP A 80 40.67 -17.90 -40.73
N VAL A 81 39.59 -18.38 -40.13
CA VAL A 81 39.31 -19.80 -39.87
C VAL A 81 37.88 -20.16 -40.32
N PRO A 82 37.55 -21.45 -40.49
CA PRO A 82 36.18 -21.87 -40.79
C PRO A 82 35.17 -21.34 -39.76
N VAL A 83 34.06 -20.78 -40.23
CA VAL A 83 32.93 -20.36 -39.40
C VAL A 83 31.75 -21.28 -39.63
N LEU A 84 31.22 -21.82 -38.55
CA LEU A 84 30.07 -22.72 -38.54
C LEU A 84 28.90 -22.06 -37.80
N CYS A 85 27.69 -22.37 -38.21
CA CYS A 85 26.45 -22.00 -37.51
C CYS A 85 25.36 -23.05 -37.76
N HIS A 86 24.22 -22.91 -37.09
CA HIS A 86 23.05 -23.71 -37.43
C HIS A 86 22.56 -23.43 -38.86
N PRO A 87 22.03 -24.42 -39.61
CA PRO A 87 21.50 -24.21 -40.96
C PRO A 87 20.49 -23.04 -41.05
N ASP A 88 19.60 -22.92 -40.07
CA ASP A 88 18.58 -21.85 -40.03
C ASP A 88 19.17 -20.44 -39.77
N GLU A 89 20.41 -20.34 -39.30
CA GLU A 89 21.11 -19.05 -39.12
C GLU A 89 21.93 -18.65 -40.35
N ARG A 90 22.15 -19.56 -41.31
CA ARG A 90 23.06 -19.34 -42.44
C ARG A 90 22.68 -18.11 -43.26
N ALA A 91 21.40 -17.96 -43.57
CA ALA A 91 20.90 -16.84 -44.36
C ALA A 91 21.14 -15.50 -43.66
N ASP A 92 20.92 -15.43 -42.35
CA ASP A 92 21.18 -14.22 -41.57
C ASP A 92 22.69 -13.98 -41.42
N ALA A 93 23.51 -15.01 -41.21
CA ALA A 93 24.96 -14.88 -41.08
C ALA A 93 25.66 -14.42 -42.37
N GLU A 94 25.20 -14.89 -43.54
CA GLU A 94 25.72 -14.50 -44.86
C GLU A 94 25.14 -13.15 -45.35
N SER A 95 24.19 -12.55 -44.62
CA SER A 95 23.56 -11.27 -44.96
C SER A 95 24.36 -10.05 -44.51
N ASP A 96 24.40 -9.01 -45.34
CA ASP A 96 24.94 -7.69 -44.99
C ASP A 96 24.05 -6.89 -44.01
N ALA A 97 22.85 -7.39 -43.68
CA ALA A 97 21.92 -6.70 -42.79
C ALA A 97 22.32 -6.89 -41.31
N ALA A 98 22.63 -5.80 -40.62
CA ALA A 98 22.89 -5.81 -39.17
C ALA A 98 21.63 -5.99 -38.30
N ILE A 99 20.43 -5.93 -38.89
CA ILE A 99 19.15 -6.06 -38.19
C ILE A 99 18.37 -7.12 -38.96
N THR A 100 17.99 -8.19 -38.27
CA THR A 100 17.23 -9.28 -38.90
C THR A 100 15.79 -8.84 -39.19
N PRO A 101 15.12 -9.40 -40.21
CA PRO A 101 13.78 -8.97 -40.59
C PRO A 101 12.70 -9.16 -39.51
N TYR A 102 12.92 -10.07 -38.57
CA TYR A 102 11.98 -10.36 -37.48
C TYR A 102 12.17 -9.48 -36.24
N MET A 103 13.26 -8.71 -36.15
CA MET A 103 13.45 -7.76 -35.04
C MET A 103 12.44 -6.61 -35.15
N ASP A 104 11.61 -6.47 -34.12
CA ASP A 104 10.60 -5.41 -34.04
C ASP A 104 10.93 -4.42 -32.91
N LEU A 105 11.72 -3.42 -33.28
CA LEU A 105 12.12 -2.34 -32.37
C LEU A 105 10.93 -1.52 -31.87
N SER A 106 9.76 -1.58 -32.52
CA SER A 106 8.57 -0.82 -32.10
C SER A 106 8.08 -1.26 -30.71
N GLN A 107 8.33 -2.51 -30.33
CA GLN A 107 7.97 -3.11 -29.05
C GLN A 107 8.83 -2.61 -27.88
N LEU A 108 9.90 -1.84 -28.13
CA LEU A 108 10.72 -1.28 -27.07
C LEU A 108 10.00 -0.13 -26.34
N PRO A 109 9.80 -0.20 -25.01
CA PRO A 109 9.00 0.77 -24.26
C PRO A 109 9.68 2.14 -24.10
N VAL A 110 11.00 2.22 -24.28
CA VAL A 110 11.77 3.44 -24.04
C VAL A 110 12.16 4.09 -25.37
N ALA A 111 11.58 5.25 -25.68
CA ALA A 111 11.70 5.89 -26.99
C ALA A 111 13.14 6.23 -27.41
N TRP A 112 13.99 6.67 -26.47
CA TRP A 112 15.39 6.99 -26.79
C TRP A 112 16.22 5.71 -27.04
N VAL A 113 15.95 4.63 -26.30
CA VAL A 113 16.58 3.32 -26.50
C VAL A 113 16.25 2.79 -27.89
N ARG A 114 14.97 2.86 -28.28
CA ARG A 114 14.49 2.47 -29.62
C ARG A 114 15.19 3.20 -30.77
N ARG A 115 15.51 4.49 -30.59
CA ARG A 115 16.24 5.28 -31.60
C ARG A 115 17.74 4.98 -31.63
N LEU A 116 18.31 4.56 -30.51
CA LEU A 116 19.74 4.28 -30.36
C LEU A 116 20.13 2.93 -30.96
N TYR A 117 19.28 1.91 -30.82
CA TYR A 117 19.60 0.53 -31.22
C TYR A 117 20.01 0.33 -32.69
N PRO A 118 19.36 0.95 -33.69
CA PRO A 118 19.80 0.81 -35.09
C PRO A 118 21.24 1.25 -35.32
N PHE A 119 21.71 2.26 -34.58
CA PHE A 119 23.09 2.71 -34.62
C PHE A 119 24.03 1.71 -33.92
N LEU A 120 23.63 1.20 -32.75
CA LEU A 120 24.43 0.21 -32.00
C LEU A 120 24.60 -1.09 -32.77
N LEU A 121 23.53 -1.67 -33.30
CA LEU A 121 23.56 -2.93 -34.05
C LEU A 121 24.52 -2.83 -35.25
N ARG A 122 24.45 -1.75 -36.04
CA ARG A 122 25.40 -1.50 -37.15
C ARG A 122 26.85 -1.33 -36.68
N ARG A 123 27.05 -0.82 -35.46
CA ARG A 123 28.39 -0.58 -34.90
C ARG A 123 29.01 -1.85 -34.32
N TRP A 124 28.17 -2.74 -33.80
CA TRP A 124 28.54 -4.06 -33.29
C TRP A 124 28.79 -5.06 -34.40
N ASP A 125 28.03 -4.95 -35.50
CA ASP A 125 28.09 -5.89 -36.62
C ASP A 125 29.47 -5.98 -37.28
N GLY A 126 29.85 -7.23 -37.59
CA GLY A 126 31.04 -7.59 -38.34
C GLY A 126 30.88 -7.45 -39.85
N GLY A 127 29.64 -7.62 -40.34
CA GLY A 127 29.29 -7.80 -41.75
C GLY A 127 29.02 -9.28 -42.10
N ALA A 128 28.71 -9.54 -43.37
CA ALA A 128 28.45 -10.90 -43.87
C ALA A 128 29.63 -11.85 -43.60
N VAL A 129 29.31 -13.06 -43.15
CA VAL A 129 30.28 -14.14 -42.87
C VAL A 129 30.03 -15.30 -43.82
N ARG A 130 31.07 -15.76 -44.53
CA ARG A 130 30.98 -16.99 -45.33
C ARG A 130 30.93 -18.20 -44.39
N ILE A 131 29.81 -18.93 -44.40
CA ILE A 131 29.66 -20.13 -43.57
C ILE A 131 30.31 -21.33 -44.27
N ALA A 132 31.32 -21.89 -43.60
CA ALA A 132 32.13 -22.99 -44.12
C ALA A 132 31.39 -24.33 -44.02
N ASP A 133 30.66 -24.54 -42.92
CA ASP A 133 29.85 -25.73 -42.67
C ASP A 133 28.74 -25.43 -41.65
N THR A 134 27.84 -26.37 -41.41
CA THR A 134 26.74 -26.22 -40.44
C THR A 134 26.87 -27.18 -39.27
N VAL A 135 26.29 -26.80 -38.13
CA VAL A 135 26.24 -27.63 -36.92
C VAL A 135 24.80 -27.76 -36.43
N ILE A 136 24.39 -28.95 -36.02
CA ILE A 136 23.02 -29.25 -35.57
C ILE A 136 23.02 -29.89 -34.17
N GLU A 137 21.82 -30.02 -33.60
CA GLU A 137 21.66 -30.69 -32.32
C GLU A 137 22.20 -32.13 -32.35
N GLY A 138 22.95 -32.50 -31.32
CA GLY A 138 23.58 -33.81 -31.18
C GLY A 138 25.03 -33.86 -31.67
N ASP A 139 25.47 -32.90 -32.48
CA ASP A 139 26.88 -32.77 -32.87
C ASP A 139 27.78 -32.44 -31.68
N GLU A 140 29.09 -32.66 -31.83
CA GLU A 140 30.09 -32.35 -30.81
C GLU A 140 31.01 -31.19 -31.22
N VAL A 141 31.20 -30.24 -30.31
CA VAL A 141 32.14 -29.12 -30.45
C VAL A 141 33.03 -29.06 -29.21
N ALA A 142 34.32 -29.40 -29.37
CA ALA A 142 35.33 -29.33 -28.30
C ALA A 142 34.90 -30.03 -26.99
N GLY A 143 34.29 -31.22 -27.11
CA GLY A 143 33.78 -31.99 -25.96
C GLY A 143 32.45 -31.50 -25.38
N PHE A 144 31.75 -30.59 -26.06
CA PHE A 144 30.38 -30.18 -25.74
C PHE A 144 29.41 -30.74 -26.77
N GLN A 145 28.27 -31.24 -26.30
CA GLN A 145 27.13 -31.55 -27.15
C GLN A 145 26.40 -30.28 -27.56
N VAL A 146 26.07 -30.16 -28.84
CA VAL A 146 25.28 -29.06 -29.38
C VAL A 146 23.80 -29.29 -29.07
N LEU A 147 23.13 -28.27 -28.56
CA LEU A 147 21.70 -28.27 -28.28
C LEU A 147 21.01 -27.14 -29.04
N HIS A 148 19.87 -27.43 -29.67
CA HIS A 148 19.08 -26.40 -30.37
C HIS A 148 18.08 -25.72 -29.41
N PHE A 149 18.10 -24.40 -29.41
CA PHE A 149 17.28 -23.55 -28.56
C PHE A 149 16.55 -22.45 -29.38
N PRO A 150 15.65 -22.84 -30.30
CA PRO A 150 14.98 -21.88 -31.18
C PRO A 150 14.13 -20.89 -30.37
N GLY A 151 14.01 -19.67 -30.88
CA GLY A 151 13.06 -18.68 -30.39
C GLY A 151 13.59 -17.26 -30.37
N HIS A 152 14.77 -17.03 -29.77
CA HIS A 152 15.43 -15.73 -29.91
C HIS A 152 15.89 -15.53 -31.35
N ALA A 153 16.61 -16.51 -31.89
CA ALA A 153 16.86 -16.68 -33.31
C ALA A 153 16.33 -18.07 -33.76
N PRO A 154 16.01 -18.29 -35.04
CA PRO A 154 15.45 -19.56 -35.52
C PRO A 154 16.40 -20.74 -35.31
N GLY A 155 17.70 -20.55 -35.54
CA GLY A 155 18.74 -21.56 -35.38
C GLY A 155 19.66 -21.31 -34.19
N LEU A 156 19.18 -20.64 -33.13
CA LEU A 156 20.02 -20.42 -31.95
C LEU A 156 20.42 -21.76 -31.31
N ILE A 157 21.73 -21.95 -31.09
CA ILE A 157 22.32 -23.13 -30.45
C ILE A 157 23.04 -22.79 -29.16
N GLY A 158 23.13 -23.77 -28.27
CA GLY A 158 24.01 -23.77 -27.10
C GLY A 158 24.89 -25.01 -27.07
N LEU A 159 25.93 -24.97 -26.24
CA LEU A 159 26.87 -26.06 -26.01
C LEU A 159 26.72 -26.57 -24.58
N TRP A 160 26.52 -27.87 -24.42
CA TRP A 160 26.31 -28.54 -23.13
C TRP A 160 27.38 -29.58 -22.86
N ARG A 161 27.98 -29.52 -21.67
CA ARG A 161 28.91 -30.54 -21.18
C ARG A 161 28.39 -31.17 -19.91
N GLU A 162 27.97 -32.42 -20.02
CA GLU A 162 27.33 -33.18 -18.94
C GLU A 162 28.28 -33.39 -17.74
N SER A 163 29.57 -33.62 -17.98
CA SER A 163 30.53 -34.03 -16.96
C SER A 163 30.71 -33.03 -15.81
N ASP A 164 30.60 -31.73 -16.10
CA ASP A 164 30.68 -30.65 -15.11
C ASP A 164 29.47 -29.70 -15.13
N ARG A 165 28.43 -30.04 -15.90
CA ARG A 165 27.17 -29.31 -16.03
C ARG A 165 27.35 -27.85 -16.45
N VAL A 166 28.21 -27.62 -17.43
CA VAL A 166 28.46 -26.31 -18.03
C VAL A 166 27.61 -26.15 -19.29
N ALA A 167 26.82 -25.08 -19.34
CA ALA A 167 26.04 -24.69 -20.50
C ALA A 167 26.53 -23.34 -21.03
N LEU A 168 26.95 -23.28 -22.29
CA LEU A 168 27.23 -22.03 -23.00
C LEU A 168 26.10 -21.77 -23.99
N VAL A 169 25.28 -20.75 -23.75
CA VAL A 169 23.92 -20.69 -24.31
C VAL A 169 23.64 -19.42 -25.09
N SER A 170 24.64 -18.58 -25.34
CA SER A 170 24.43 -17.32 -26.09
C SER A 170 23.19 -16.60 -25.52
N ASP A 171 22.23 -16.26 -26.38
CA ASP A 171 21.02 -15.52 -26.04
C ASP A 171 19.79 -16.38 -25.70
N VAL A 172 19.95 -17.62 -25.23
CA VAL A 172 18.81 -18.35 -24.60
C VAL A 172 18.28 -17.61 -23.37
N VAL A 173 19.16 -16.92 -22.63
CA VAL A 173 18.84 -16.24 -21.38
C VAL A 173 19.56 -14.91 -21.25
N TYR A 174 18.84 -13.88 -20.80
CA TYR A 174 19.35 -12.52 -20.59
C TYR A 174 19.55 -12.23 -19.11
N LEU A 175 20.74 -11.72 -18.78
CA LEU A 175 21.07 -11.12 -17.48
C LEU A 175 20.99 -9.58 -17.52
N VAL A 176 20.40 -9.06 -18.60
CA VAL A 176 20.22 -7.64 -18.87
C VAL A 176 18.78 -7.33 -19.20
N ASP A 177 18.30 -6.17 -18.78
CA ASP A 177 17.12 -5.52 -19.32
C ASP A 177 17.54 -4.73 -20.57
N SER A 178 17.63 -5.43 -21.71
CA SER A 178 17.99 -4.85 -23.01
C SER A 178 17.04 -3.74 -23.44
N ALA A 179 15.75 -3.83 -23.07
CA ALA A 179 14.77 -2.78 -23.35
C ALA A 179 15.06 -1.45 -22.61
N ARG A 180 15.91 -1.48 -21.58
CA ARG A 180 16.32 -0.31 -20.79
C ARG A 180 17.82 -0.08 -20.72
N LEU A 181 18.64 -0.92 -21.37
CA LEU A 181 20.10 -0.89 -21.35
C LEU A 181 20.68 -0.89 -19.92
N LYS A 182 20.17 -1.80 -19.06
CA LYS A 182 20.64 -1.96 -17.68
C LYS A 182 20.84 -3.45 -17.34
N PRO A 183 21.78 -3.80 -16.45
CA PRO A 183 21.86 -5.16 -15.92
C PRO A 183 20.61 -5.49 -15.10
N LEU A 184 20.25 -6.76 -15.05
CA LEU A 184 19.28 -7.26 -14.08
C LEU A 184 19.91 -7.28 -12.67
N PRO A 185 19.09 -7.32 -11.61
CA PRO A 185 19.59 -7.60 -10.27
C PRO A 185 20.38 -8.91 -10.22
N GLU A 186 21.39 -8.96 -9.35
CA GLU A 186 22.24 -10.14 -9.20
C GLU A 186 21.40 -11.40 -8.88
N GLY A 187 21.67 -12.50 -9.60
CA GLY A 187 20.93 -13.75 -9.45
C GLY A 187 19.57 -13.80 -10.17
N GLU A 188 19.15 -12.74 -10.86
CA GLU A 188 17.98 -12.77 -11.75
C GLU A 188 18.35 -13.11 -13.19
N ALA A 189 17.44 -13.79 -13.87
CA ALA A 189 17.54 -14.13 -15.29
C ALA A 189 16.20 -13.88 -15.98
N SER A 190 16.25 -13.62 -17.28
CA SER A 190 15.05 -13.36 -18.08
C SER A 190 15.12 -14.02 -19.45
N VAL A 191 13.94 -14.25 -20.04
CA VAL A 191 13.85 -14.54 -21.47
C VAL A 191 14.16 -13.25 -22.22
N PRO A 192 14.92 -13.29 -23.34
CA PRO A 192 15.16 -12.12 -24.17
C PRO A 192 13.87 -11.38 -24.52
N HIS A 193 13.94 -10.05 -24.56
CA HIS A 193 12.78 -9.22 -24.85
C HIS A 193 12.17 -9.57 -26.23
N PRO A 194 10.83 -9.60 -26.37
CA PRO A 194 10.16 -9.96 -27.64
C PRO A 194 10.63 -9.19 -28.87
N ALA A 195 11.04 -7.94 -28.71
CA ALA A 195 11.60 -7.10 -29.78
C ALA A 195 12.79 -7.75 -30.54
N TRP A 196 13.51 -8.66 -29.89
CA TRP A 196 14.68 -9.35 -30.45
C TRP A 196 14.37 -10.76 -30.95
N ALA A 197 13.22 -11.31 -30.58
CA ALA A 197 12.93 -12.72 -30.72
C ALA A 197 12.16 -13.02 -32.01
N TRP A 198 12.64 -14.02 -32.76
CA TRP A 198 11.89 -14.62 -33.88
C TRP A 198 10.55 -15.23 -33.44
N ASP A 199 10.54 -15.95 -32.32
CA ASP A 199 9.37 -16.54 -31.68
C ASP A 199 9.56 -16.56 -30.15
N HIS A 200 8.94 -15.59 -29.47
CA HIS A 200 9.06 -15.44 -28.02
C HIS A 200 8.42 -16.59 -27.23
N ALA A 201 7.44 -17.30 -27.80
CA ALA A 201 6.85 -18.47 -27.16
C ALA A 201 7.82 -19.65 -27.18
N LYS A 202 8.51 -19.87 -28.31
CA LYS A 202 9.61 -20.85 -28.40
C LYS A 202 10.80 -20.47 -27.54
N ALA A 203 11.16 -19.19 -27.45
CA ALA A 203 12.24 -18.73 -26.57
C ALA A 203 11.98 -19.14 -25.10
N LYS A 204 10.73 -19.01 -24.63
CA LYS A 204 10.31 -19.50 -23.30
C LYS A 204 10.42 -21.02 -23.17
N GLN A 205 10.13 -21.79 -24.23
CA GLN A 205 10.27 -23.26 -24.22
C GLN A 205 11.75 -23.66 -24.16
N SER A 206 12.60 -23.01 -24.94
CA SER A 206 14.05 -23.20 -24.95
C SER A 206 14.69 -22.89 -23.60
N LEU A 207 14.27 -21.81 -22.93
CA LEU A 207 14.74 -21.53 -21.57
C LEU A 207 14.29 -22.59 -20.55
N ARG A 208 13.07 -23.11 -20.66
CA ARG A 208 12.63 -24.25 -19.81
C ARG A 208 13.45 -25.51 -20.07
N ARG A 209 13.77 -25.77 -21.34
CA ARG A 209 14.62 -26.89 -21.75
C ARG A 209 16.02 -26.76 -21.12
N LEU A 210 16.61 -25.57 -21.15
CA LEU A 210 17.88 -25.28 -20.49
C LEU A 210 17.78 -25.48 -18.96
N ALA A 211 16.72 -24.98 -18.32
CA ALA A 211 16.53 -25.14 -16.88
C ALA A 211 16.41 -26.62 -16.46
N ALA A 212 15.82 -27.46 -17.31
CA ALA A 212 15.67 -28.89 -17.07
C ALA A 212 16.99 -29.69 -17.12
N LEU A 213 18.06 -29.13 -17.69
CA LEU A 213 19.41 -29.71 -17.64
C LEU A 213 20.08 -29.53 -16.27
N GLU A 214 19.51 -28.70 -15.39
CA GLU A 214 20.03 -28.38 -14.07
C GLU A 214 21.51 -27.95 -14.09
N PRO A 215 21.86 -26.92 -14.91
CA PRO A 215 23.24 -26.50 -15.06
C PRO A 215 23.79 -25.93 -13.75
N ARG A 216 25.11 -26.11 -13.55
CA ARG A 216 25.86 -25.48 -12.45
C ARG A 216 26.49 -24.16 -12.87
N VAL A 217 26.86 -24.07 -14.15
CA VAL A 217 27.41 -22.85 -14.76
C VAL A 217 26.68 -22.59 -16.06
N VAL A 218 26.19 -21.36 -16.24
CA VAL A 218 25.56 -20.90 -17.48
C VAL A 218 26.35 -19.71 -18.01
N GLY A 219 27.09 -19.93 -19.09
CA GLY A 219 27.71 -18.87 -19.88
C GLY A 219 26.71 -18.28 -20.86
N THR A 220 26.37 -17.01 -20.69
CA THR A 220 25.38 -16.26 -21.47
C THR A 220 26.05 -15.42 -22.55
N GLY A 221 25.27 -14.93 -23.51
CA GLY A 221 25.73 -13.98 -24.54
C GLY A 221 26.14 -12.62 -23.96
N HIS A 222 25.59 -12.27 -22.79
CA HIS A 222 25.84 -11.01 -22.12
C HIS A 222 26.09 -11.14 -20.62
N GLU A 223 26.90 -10.22 -20.07
CA GLU A 223 27.26 -10.11 -18.64
C GLU A 223 28.04 -11.32 -18.07
N HIS A 224 28.18 -11.39 -16.75
CA HIS A 224 28.91 -12.47 -16.06
C HIS A 224 28.15 -13.82 -16.10
N PRO A 225 28.84 -14.96 -16.19
CA PRO A 225 28.20 -16.28 -16.11
C PRO A 225 27.43 -16.49 -14.80
N LEU A 226 26.26 -17.11 -14.88
CA LEU A 226 25.54 -17.59 -13.69
C LEU A 226 26.25 -18.81 -13.11
N ARG A 227 26.39 -18.84 -11.78
CA ARG A 227 27.01 -19.95 -11.04
C ARG A 227 26.15 -20.29 -9.82
N GLY A 228 25.95 -21.58 -9.57
CA GLY A 228 25.20 -22.05 -8.40
C GLY A 228 25.11 -23.58 -8.34
N GLU A 229 24.71 -24.12 -7.19
CA GLU A 229 24.55 -25.57 -7.03
C GLU A 229 23.36 -26.12 -7.84
N ASN A 230 22.31 -25.31 -8.03
CA ASN A 230 21.17 -25.60 -8.90
C ASN A 230 20.58 -24.30 -9.46
N LEU A 231 20.82 -24.02 -10.75
CA LEU A 231 20.31 -22.80 -11.39
C LEU A 231 18.89 -22.93 -11.92
N ARG A 232 18.22 -24.07 -11.74
CA ARG A 232 16.87 -24.32 -12.27
C ARG A 232 15.85 -23.29 -11.79
N GLU A 233 15.88 -22.90 -10.52
CA GLU A 233 14.94 -21.89 -9.99
C GLU A 233 15.16 -20.49 -10.58
N THR A 234 16.42 -20.15 -10.89
CA THR A 234 16.80 -18.89 -11.54
C THR A 234 16.40 -18.90 -13.02
N LEU A 235 16.59 -20.03 -13.70
CA LEU A 235 16.37 -20.18 -15.14
C LEU A 235 14.92 -20.47 -15.52
N GLU A 236 14.16 -21.17 -14.68
CA GLU A 236 12.76 -21.47 -14.98
C GLU A 236 12.04 -20.13 -15.24
N PRO A 237 11.48 -19.93 -16.45
CA PRO A 237 10.69 -18.74 -16.73
C PRO A 237 9.42 -18.82 -15.90
N ARG A 238 9.52 -18.38 -14.65
CA ARG A 238 8.43 -17.74 -13.94
C ARG A 238 8.09 -16.57 -14.85
N SER A 239 7.10 -16.74 -15.72
CA SER A 239 6.54 -15.65 -16.49
C SER A 239 6.39 -14.50 -15.51
N THR A 240 7.24 -13.49 -15.65
CA THR A 240 7.36 -12.40 -14.67
C THR A 240 5.99 -11.76 -14.48
N GLU A 241 5.12 -11.88 -15.46
CA GLU A 241 3.70 -11.54 -15.45
C GLU A 241 2.81 -12.45 -14.58
N ASN A 242 2.79 -13.78 -14.72
CA ASN A 242 1.94 -14.63 -13.86
C ASN A 242 2.42 -14.66 -12.41
N ALA A 243 3.72 -14.64 -12.16
CA ALA A 243 4.24 -14.58 -10.79
C ALA A 243 3.93 -13.22 -10.12
N ARG A 244 4.04 -12.11 -10.87
CA ARG A 244 3.59 -10.80 -10.40
C ARG A 244 2.08 -10.75 -10.21
N SER A 245 1.30 -11.33 -11.11
CA SER A 245 -0.17 -11.41 -11.03
C SER A 245 -0.62 -12.23 -9.82
N HIS A 246 -0.04 -13.42 -9.59
CA HIS A 246 -0.34 -14.22 -8.40
C HIS A 246 0.12 -13.55 -7.10
N LYS A 247 1.30 -12.90 -7.09
CA LYS A 247 1.75 -12.13 -5.93
C LYS A 247 0.81 -10.95 -5.66
N PHE A 248 0.42 -10.21 -6.69
CA PHE A 248 -0.55 -9.12 -6.62
C PHE A 248 -1.89 -9.61 -6.05
N GLN A 249 -2.45 -10.68 -6.61
CA GLN A 249 -3.71 -11.28 -6.17
C GLN A 249 -3.63 -11.76 -4.72
N ARG A 250 -2.56 -12.47 -4.33
CA ARG A 250 -2.38 -12.95 -2.95
C ARG A 250 -2.30 -11.80 -1.95
N LEU A 251 -1.53 -10.75 -2.27
CA LEU A 251 -1.43 -9.57 -1.41
C LEU A 251 -2.78 -8.84 -1.32
N MET A 252 -3.46 -8.66 -2.45
CA MET A 252 -4.78 -8.04 -2.54
C MET A 252 -5.84 -8.79 -1.73
N ILE A 253 -5.97 -10.10 -1.94
CA ILE A 253 -6.90 -10.95 -1.22
C ILE A 253 -6.59 -10.91 0.29
N GLY A 254 -5.32 -11.01 0.68
CA GLY A 254 -4.93 -10.92 2.09
C GLY A 254 -5.30 -9.57 2.73
N THR A 255 -5.11 -8.46 2.01
CA THR A 255 -5.47 -7.11 2.47
C THR A 255 -6.99 -6.98 2.67
N TYR A 256 -7.81 -7.39 1.69
CA TYR A 256 -9.26 -7.28 1.83
C TYR A 256 -9.84 -8.30 2.82
N ALA A 257 -9.27 -9.50 2.91
CA ALA A 257 -9.64 -10.47 3.94
C ALA A 257 -9.36 -9.92 5.34
N SER A 258 -8.21 -9.28 5.53
CA SER A 258 -7.90 -8.54 6.77
C SER A 258 -8.94 -7.44 7.04
N ALA A 259 -9.22 -6.57 6.06
CA ALA A 259 -10.21 -5.50 6.23
C ALA A 259 -11.61 -6.01 6.59
N ALA A 260 -12.06 -7.07 5.92
CA ALA A 260 -13.34 -7.71 6.17
C ALA A 260 -13.38 -8.34 7.57
N LEU A 261 -12.30 -9.01 8.00
CA LEU A 261 -12.19 -9.59 9.34
C LEU A 261 -12.26 -8.51 10.42
N VAL A 262 -11.49 -7.42 10.28
CA VAL A 262 -11.49 -6.30 11.23
C VAL A 262 -12.88 -5.66 11.29
N CYS A 263 -13.54 -5.43 10.16
CA CYS A 263 -14.91 -4.90 10.13
C CYS A 263 -15.91 -5.84 10.80
N ALA A 264 -15.85 -7.15 10.52
CA ALA A 264 -16.77 -8.14 11.06
C ALA A 264 -16.62 -8.31 12.57
N VAL A 265 -15.37 -8.39 13.06
CA VAL A 265 -15.06 -8.47 14.49
C VAL A 265 -15.49 -7.19 15.21
N SER A 266 -15.15 -6.02 14.65
CA SER A 266 -15.58 -4.74 15.22
C SER A 266 -17.09 -4.62 15.26
N LEU A 267 -17.80 -5.10 14.23
CA LEU A 267 -19.25 -5.11 14.24
C LEU A 267 -19.83 -6.03 15.32
N LEU A 268 -19.35 -7.28 15.40
CA LEU A 268 -19.81 -8.25 16.38
C LEU A 268 -19.63 -7.74 17.81
N VAL A 269 -18.44 -7.22 18.12
CA VAL A 269 -18.11 -6.68 19.44
C VAL A 269 -18.94 -5.44 19.73
N GLY A 270 -19.09 -4.54 18.75
CA GLY A 270 -19.92 -3.35 18.87
C GLY A 270 -21.38 -3.67 19.17
N ARG A 271 -21.98 -4.60 18.41
CA ARG A 271 -23.33 -5.10 18.63
C ARG A 271 -23.50 -5.63 20.04
N ALA A 272 -22.52 -6.39 20.55
CA ALA A 272 -22.54 -6.92 21.92
C ALA A 272 -22.48 -5.80 22.97
N VAL A 273 -21.58 -4.82 22.80
CA VAL A 273 -21.44 -3.67 23.72
C VAL A 273 -22.74 -2.86 23.75
N LEU A 274 -23.35 -2.56 22.60
CA LEU A 274 -24.59 -1.79 22.55
C LEU A 274 -25.79 -2.59 23.07
N SER A 275 -25.81 -3.92 22.85
CA SER A 275 -26.83 -4.80 23.43
C SER A 275 -26.75 -4.84 24.96
N LEU A 276 -25.54 -4.87 25.53
CA LEU A 276 -25.33 -4.73 26.98
C LEU A 276 -25.73 -3.35 27.49
N ALA A 277 -25.53 -2.31 26.68
CA ALA A 277 -26.01 -0.95 26.97
C ALA A 277 -27.55 -0.81 26.86
N GLY A 278 -28.28 -1.91 26.63
CA GLY A 278 -29.74 -1.95 26.55
C GLY A 278 -30.30 -1.68 25.15
N ARG A 279 -29.46 -1.45 24.14
CA ARG A 279 -29.90 -1.13 22.77
C ARG A 279 -30.00 -2.40 21.93
N ARG A 280 -31.23 -2.80 21.60
CA ARG A 280 -31.50 -3.97 20.77
C ARG A 280 -31.58 -3.67 19.28
N GLU A 281 -31.89 -2.44 18.91
CA GLU A 281 -31.97 -2.02 17.50
C GLU A 281 -30.60 -1.73 16.91
N TRP A 282 -30.49 -1.81 15.59
CA TRP A 282 -29.28 -1.48 14.85
C TRP A 282 -28.81 -0.04 15.11
N SER A 283 -27.50 0.14 15.28
CA SER A 283 -26.87 1.45 15.30
C SER A 283 -25.64 1.50 14.40
N TRP A 284 -25.54 2.55 13.61
CA TRP A 284 -24.35 2.87 12.80
C TRP A 284 -23.09 3.14 13.64
N LEU A 285 -23.22 3.27 14.96
CA LEU A 285 -22.08 3.39 15.88
C LEU A 285 -21.43 2.05 16.23
N GLU A 286 -22.11 0.92 15.99
CA GLU A 286 -21.62 -0.40 16.40
C GLU A 286 -20.20 -0.70 15.88
N PRO A 287 -19.87 -0.52 14.59
CA PRO A 287 -18.51 -0.81 14.11
C PRO A 287 -17.44 0.01 14.84
N ALA A 288 -17.65 1.31 15.03
CA ALA A 288 -16.67 2.18 15.70
C ALA A 288 -16.51 1.86 17.19
N VAL A 289 -17.62 1.57 17.89
CA VAL A 289 -17.60 1.20 19.31
C VAL A 289 -16.89 -0.14 19.51
N GLY A 290 -17.16 -1.12 18.66
CA GLY A 290 -16.48 -2.40 18.75
C GLY A 290 -15.02 -2.33 18.33
N PHE A 291 -14.68 -1.50 17.33
CA PHE A 291 -13.28 -1.23 16.99
C PHE A 291 -12.53 -0.62 18.18
N GLY A 292 -13.14 0.34 18.89
CA GLY A 292 -12.55 0.91 20.10
C GLY A 292 -12.32 -0.14 21.20
N ALA A 293 -13.28 -1.04 21.43
CA ALA A 293 -13.14 -2.15 22.38
C ALA A 293 -12.03 -3.14 21.95
N VAL A 294 -11.95 -3.47 20.66
CA VAL A 294 -10.91 -4.33 20.08
C VAL A 294 -9.53 -3.72 20.32
N LEU A 295 -9.32 -2.45 19.95
CA LEU A 295 -8.05 -1.75 20.17
C LEU A 295 -7.67 -1.66 21.65
N THR A 296 -8.66 -1.55 22.53
CA THR A 296 -8.44 -1.55 23.99
C THR A 296 -7.87 -2.89 24.44
N VAL A 297 -8.51 -4.00 24.06
CA VAL A 297 -8.09 -5.35 24.46
C VAL A 297 -6.74 -5.71 23.84
N THR A 298 -6.56 -5.47 22.54
CA THR A 298 -5.30 -5.78 21.86
C THR A 298 -4.16 -4.91 22.37
N GLY A 299 -4.43 -3.63 22.69
CA GLY A 299 -3.45 -2.71 23.24
C GLY A 299 -3.01 -3.05 24.65
N LEU A 300 -3.96 -3.42 25.52
CA LEU A 300 -3.68 -3.86 26.90
C LEU A 300 -2.81 -5.13 26.90
N LEU A 301 -3.11 -6.07 26.01
CA LEU A 301 -2.47 -7.39 25.98
C LEU A 301 -1.24 -7.46 25.08
N ALA A 302 -0.97 -6.44 24.26
CA ALA A 302 0.20 -6.39 23.39
C ALA A 302 1.52 -6.54 24.18
N ARG A 303 1.58 -6.01 25.41
CA ARG A 303 2.78 -6.10 26.28
C ARG A 303 2.68 -7.19 27.34
N ALA A 304 1.60 -7.97 27.36
CA ALA A 304 1.46 -9.05 28.33
C ALA A 304 2.50 -10.16 28.04
N PRO A 305 2.91 -10.94 29.06
CA PRO A 305 3.77 -12.11 28.85
C PRO A 305 3.20 -13.01 27.74
N GLY A 306 4.06 -13.53 26.85
CA GLY A 306 3.63 -14.30 25.68
C GLY A 306 3.63 -13.53 24.35
N HIS A 307 4.10 -12.28 24.35
CA HIS A 307 4.20 -11.43 23.16
C HIS A 307 2.82 -11.33 22.43
N GLY A 308 2.81 -11.40 21.11
CA GLY A 308 1.63 -11.28 20.25
C GLY A 308 0.56 -12.35 20.47
N THR A 309 0.94 -13.48 21.09
CA THR A 309 0.01 -14.54 21.45
C THR A 309 -1.05 -14.02 22.43
N SER A 310 -0.67 -13.18 23.38
CA SER A 310 -1.59 -12.66 24.40
C SER A 310 -2.61 -11.69 23.81
N ALA A 311 -2.19 -10.82 22.88
CA ALA A 311 -3.12 -9.99 22.12
C ALA A 311 -4.08 -10.84 21.26
N THR A 312 -3.58 -11.90 20.64
CA THR A 312 -4.37 -12.81 19.79
C THR A 312 -5.42 -13.58 20.61
N LEU A 313 -5.01 -14.19 21.73
CA LEU A 313 -5.91 -14.90 22.63
C LEU A 313 -6.92 -13.96 23.29
N GLY A 314 -6.51 -12.75 23.64
CA GLY A 314 -7.38 -11.70 24.15
C GLY A 314 -8.47 -11.31 23.16
N LEU A 315 -8.11 -11.11 21.89
CA LEU A 315 -9.08 -10.82 20.84
C LEU A 315 -10.04 -12.00 20.62
N ALA A 316 -9.53 -13.24 20.60
CA ALA A 316 -10.37 -14.44 20.50
C ALA A 316 -11.35 -14.56 21.68
N ALA A 317 -10.91 -14.28 22.91
CA ALA A 317 -11.75 -14.26 24.09
C ALA A 317 -12.82 -13.15 24.02
N LEU A 318 -12.46 -11.96 23.53
CA LEU A 318 -13.41 -10.87 23.32
C LEU A 318 -14.49 -11.25 22.30
N ILE A 319 -14.10 -11.89 21.18
CA ILE A 319 -15.03 -12.39 20.16
C ILE A 319 -15.99 -13.43 20.75
N ALA A 320 -15.46 -14.40 21.50
CA ALA A 320 -16.26 -15.43 22.15
C ALA A 320 -17.23 -14.83 23.18
N ALA A 321 -16.77 -13.87 23.99
CA ALA A 321 -17.60 -13.15 24.95
C ALA A 321 -18.71 -12.35 24.26
N ALA A 322 -18.38 -11.63 23.17
CA ALA A 322 -19.36 -10.89 22.37
C ALA A 322 -20.43 -11.83 21.78
N ALA A 323 -20.02 -12.97 21.21
CA ALA A 323 -20.96 -13.96 20.70
C ALA A 323 -21.86 -14.54 21.80
N LEU A 324 -21.30 -14.85 22.98
CA LEU A 324 -22.06 -15.35 24.13
C LEU A 324 -23.08 -14.33 24.63
N VAL A 325 -22.69 -13.06 24.72
CA VAL A 325 -23.58 -11.95 25.10
C VAL A 325 -24.75 -11.86 24.13
N LEU A 326 -24.48 -11.84 22.82
CA LEU A 326 -25.53 -11.76 21.80
C LEU A 326 -26.46 -12.96 21.84
N TRP A 327 -25.91 -14.16 22.01
CA TRP A 327 -26.70 -15.38 22.20
C TRP A 327 -27.61 -15.30 23.43
N ARG A 328 -27.10 -14.82 24.58
CA ARG A 328 -27.89 -14.67 25.81
C ARG A 328 -28.97 -13.60 25.73
N VAL A 329 -28.70 -12.50 25.03
CA VAL A 329 -29.67 -11.41 24.84
C VAL A 329 -30.69 -11.74 23.73
N GLY A 330 -30.47 -12.81 22.96
CA GLY A 330 -31.32 -13.21 21.86
C GLY A 330 -31.20 -12.31 20.62
N VAL A 331 -30.13 -11.50 20.56
CA VAL A 331 -29.86 -10.61 19.42
C VAL A 331 -28.95 -11.37 18.47
N ARG A 332 -29.43 -11.63 17.26
CA ARG A 332 -28.56 -12.19 16.24
C ARG A 332 -27.70 -11.07 15.63
N PRO A 333 -26.37 -11.25 15.52
CA PRO A 333 -25.45 -10.19 15.10
C PRO A 333 -25.77 -9.59 13.72
N PHE A 334 -26.45 -10.34 12.84
CA PHE A 334 -26.73 -9.94 11.46
C PHE A 334 -28.23 -9.95 11.07
N HIS A 335 -29.16 -10.18 12.02
CA HIS A 335 -30.57 -10.48 11.68
C HIS A 335 -31.45 -9.25 11.43
N ASP A 336 -31.25 -8.14 12.14
CA ASP A 336 -31.89 -6.84 11.80
C ASP A 336 -31.24 -6.15 10.59
N ILE A 337 -30.13 -6.72 10.10
CA ILE A 337 -29.42 -6.24 8.92
C ILE A 337 -30.10 -6.78 7.64
N GLY A 338 -30.90 -7.86 7.74
CA GLY A 338 -31.68 -8.43 6.66
C GLY A 338 -32.94 -9.18 7.10
N GLY A 339 -34.11 -8.59 6.89
CA GLY A 339 -35.38 -9.32 6.68
C GLY A 339 -36.57 -8.94 7.57
N GLU A 340 -37.52 -8.25 6.94
CA GLU A 340 -38.98 -8.16 7.19
C GLU A 340 -39.50 -8.05 8.64
N ARG A 341 -39.82 -6.82 9.07
CA ARG A 341 -41.22 -6.33 9.16
C ARG A 341 -41.27 -4.88 9.61
N THR A 342 -42.26 -4.19 9.03
CA THR A 342 -42.76 -2.82 9.31
C THR A 342 -42.10 -1.67 8.52
N ASN A 343 -42.77 -1.35 7.40
CA ASN A 343 -42.99 -0.02 6.82
C ASN A 343 -41.77 0.91 6.60
N ALA A 344 -41.40 1.03 5.32
CA ALA A 344 -40.73 2.17 4.67
C ALA A 344 -39.20 2.38 4.79
N GLU A 345 -38.44 1.64 5.60
CA GLU A 345 -36.97 1.78 5.67
C GLU A 345 -36.24 0.48 5.28
N GLY A 346 -35.23 0.58 4.40
CA GLY A 346 -34.50 -0.57 3.85
C GLY A 346 -33.61 -1.28 4.89
N SER A 347 -33.27 -2.55 4.64
CA SER A 347 -32.38 -3.30 5.54
C SER A 347 -30.98 -2.66 5.62
N ALA A 348 -30.34 -2.68 6.80
CA ALA A 348 -29.04 -2.01 6.99
C ALA A 348 -27.95 -2.50 6.02
N TRP A 349 -28.04 -3.72 5.46
CA TRP A 349 -27.15 -4.18 4.38
C TRP A 349 -27.31 -3.36 3.10
N ARG A 350 -28.54 -2.98 2.73
CA ARG A 350 -28.82 -2.19 1.52
C ARG A 350 -28.20 -0.79 1.59
N GLU A 351 -28.00 -0.27 2.79
CA GLU A 351 -27.37 1.04 3.01
C GLU A 351 -25.86 0.93 3.24
N GLY A 352 -25.42 -0.05 4.02
CA GLY A 352 -24.02 -0.19 4.43
C GLY A 352 -23.11 -0.79 3.36
N VAL A 353 -23.57 -1.80 2.59
CA VAL A 353 -22.74 -2.47 1.57
C VAL A 353 -22.31 -1.49 0.48
N PRO A 354 -23.19 -0.64 -0.10
CA PRO A 354 -22.75 0.33 -1.09
C PRO A 354 -21.68 1.29 -0.55
N VAL A 355 -21.80 1.72 0.71
CA VAL A 355 -20.80 2.58 1.36
C VAL A 355 -19.47 1.86 1.52
N ALA A 356 -19.48 0.64 2.06
CA ALA A 356 -18.27 -0.15 2.26
C ALA A 356 -17.55 -0.43 0.94
N LEU A 357 -18.28 -0.83 -0.11
CA LEU A 357 -17.73 -1.09 -1.44
C LEU A 357 -17.19 0.17 -2.10
N ALA A 358 -17.92 1.29 -2.04
CA ALA A 358 -17.48 2.56 -2.61
C ALA A 358 -16.19 3.05 -1.95
N ILE A 359 -16.11 2.99 -0.62
CA ILE A 359 -14.91 3.38 0.12
C ILE A 359 -13.74 2.44 -0.21
N ALA A 360 -13.96 1.12 -0.20
CA ALA A 360 -12.93 0.15 -0.57
C ALA A 360 -12.40 0.40 -1.99
N LEU A 361 -13.29 0.71 -2.95
CA LEU A 361 -12.92 1.03 -4.32
C LEU A 361 -12.07 2.31 -4.39
N VAL A 362 -12.50 3.40 -3.73
CA VAL A 362 -11.76 4.67 -3.71
C VAL A 362 -10.39 4.49 -3.06
N LEU A 363 -10.33 3.78 -1.93
CA LEU A 363 -9.06 3.48 -1.26
C LEU A 363 -8.17 2.56 -2.11
N SER A 364 -8.70 1.88 -3.12
CA SER A 364 -7.89 1.03 -4.01
C SER A 364 -7.25 1.80 -5.17
N ILE A 365 -7.60 3.07 -5.37
CA ILE A 365 -7.07 3.92 -6.44
C ILE A 365 -5.53 3.97 -6.43
N PRO A 366 -4.83 4.15 -5.28
CA PRO A 366 -3.36 4.19 -5.28
C PRO A 366 -2.71 2.89 -5.79
N PHE A 367 -3.31 1.73 -5.53
CA PHE A 367 -2.81 0.45 -6.05
C PHE A 367 -3.07 0.32 -7.55
N ALA A 368 -4.26 0.73 -8.01
CA ALA A 368 -4.60 0.73 -9.43
C ALA A 368 -3.69 1.66 -10.23
N VAL A 369 -3.43 2.88 -9.72
CA VAL A 369 -2.57 3.88 -10.36
C VAL A 369 -1.10 3.44 -10.38
N SER A 370 -0.60 2.84 -9.30
CA SER A 370 0.80 2.38 -9.24
C SER A 370 1.05 1.06 -9.97
N GLY A 371 0.00 0.32 -10.35
CA GLY A 371 0.10 -1.02 -10.92
C GLY A 371 0.73 -2.05 -9.97
N ARG A 372 0.76 -1.75 -8.66
CA ARG A 372 1.38 -2.61 -7.63
C ARG A 372 0.47 -2.69 -6.41
N TRP A 373 0.42 -3.87 -5.79
CA TRP A 373 -0.23 -4.09 -4.51
C TRP A 373 0.81 -4.34 -3.43
N GLY A 374 0.76 -3.61 -2.32
CA GLY A 374 1.77 -3.70 -1.27
C GLY A 374 1.68 -2.52 -0.30
N LEU A 375 2.70 -2.36 0.55
CA LEU A 375 2.76 -1.23 1.47
C LEU A 375 2.71 0.10 0.70
N LEU A 376 1.82 0.99 1.13
CA LEU A 376 1.75 2.36 0.63
C LEU A 376 2.79 3.22 1.34
N GLY A 377 3.17 4.35 0.74
CA GLY A 377 4.12 5.29 1.35
C GLY A 377 5.60 4.87 1.32
N VAL A 378 5.98 3.79 0.62
CA VAL A 378 7.38 3.36 0.52
C VAL A 378 8.17 4.35 -0.36
N GLY A 379 8.85 5.30 0.29
CA GLY A 379 9.57 6.42 -0.33
C GLY A 379 10.22 7.31 0.73
N PHE A 380 10.07 8.63 0.62
CA PHE A 380 10.72 9.61 1.52
C PHE A 380 10.18 9.64 2.96
N ASN A 381 8.96 9.14 3.23
CA ASN A 381 8.40 9.09 4.58
C ASN A 381 7.77 7.70 4.83
N ASN A 382 8.47 6.86 5.58
CA ASN A 382 8.10 5.47 5.85
C ASN A 382 7.45 5.33 7.25
N ASP A 383 6.30 5.98 7.45
CA ASP A 383 5.56 5.98 8.73
C ASP A 383 5.23 4.55 9.18
N LEU A 384 4.78 3.70 8.24
CA LEU A 384 4.44 2.31 8.52
C LEU A 384 5.66 1.42 8.77
N GLY A 385 6.86 1.79 8.31
CA GLY A 385 8.07 0.98 8.46
C GLY A 385 8.45 0.69 9.92
N LEU A 386 8.38 1.72 10.77
CA LEU A 386 8.64 1.57 12.20
C LEU A 386 7.54 0.75 12.89
N HIS A 387 6.28 0.94 12.48
CA HIS A 387 5.14 0.18 13.01
C HIS A 387 5.20 -1.30 12.64
N LEU A 388 5.68 -1.63 11.44
CA LEU A 388 5.96 -3.02 11.05
C LEU A 388 7.06 -3.65 11.89
N ALA A 389 8.14 -2.91 12.19
CA ALA A 389 9.20 -3.40 13.05
C ALA A 389 8.71 -3.66 14.48
N TRP A 390 7.88 -2.77 15.04
CA TRP A 390 7.28 -2.97 16.36
C TRP A 390 6.24 -4.09 16.37
N ALA A 391 5.45 -4.25 15.32
CA ALA A 391 4.53 -5.38 15.20
C ALA A 391 5.27 -6.71 15.04
N GLU A 392 6.42 -6.72 14.36
CA GLU A 392 7.30 -7.90 14.27
C GLU A 392 7.90 -8.23 15.64
N TRP A 393 8.38 -7.23 16.39
CA TRP A 393 8.84 -7.44 17.77
C TRP A 393 7.71 -8.00 18.65
N LEU A 394 6.50 -7.46 18.52
CA LEU A 394 5.34 -8.03 19.21
C LEU A 394 5.04 -9.44 18.74
N ARG A 395 5.26 -9.80 17.48
CA ARG A 395 4.93 -11.13 16.96
C ARG A 395 5.94 -12.19 17.39
N SER A 396 7.23 -11.90 17.32
CA SER A 396 8.31 -12.88 17.44
C SER A 396 9.33 -12.59 18.54
N GLY A 397 9.27 -11.41 19.16
CA GLY A 397 10.30 -10.89 20.06
C GLY A 397 11.54 -10.37 19.33
N PHE A 398 11.58 -10.45 17.99
CA PHE A 398 12.73 -10.05 17.18
C PHE A 398 12.61 -8.59 16.70
N GLY A 399 13.72 -7.85 16.76
CA GLY A 399 13.81 -6.47 16.29
C GLY A 399 13.72 -5.42 17.40
N PRO A 400 13.50 -4.14 17.05
CA PRO A 400 13.46 -3.07 18.03
C PRO A 400 12.17 -3.13 18.87
N ALA A 401 12.32 -3.09 20.19
CA ALA A 401 11.18 -3.02 21.08
C ALA A 401 10.49 -1.63 21.01
N PRO A 402 9.15 -1.57 21.09
CA PRO A 402 8.42 -0.32 21.17
C PRO A 402 8.63 0.37 22.52
N ASP A 403 8.78 1.70 22.48
CA ASP A 403 8.91 2.54 23.67
C ASP A 403 7.84 2.20 24.72
N PRO A 404 8.16 2.07 26.02
CA PRO A 404 7.23 1.60 27.06
C PRO A 404 5.86 2.27 27.03
N GLY A 405 5.83 3.59 26.82
CA GLY A 405 4.60 4.37 26.71
C GLY A 405 4.09 4.61 25.30
N TYR A 406 4.36 3.71 24.37
CA TYR A 406 3.74 3.80 23.06
C TYR A 406 2.39 3.08 23.03
N PRO A 407 1.31 3.68 22.46
CA PRO A 407 0.01 3.03 22.34
C PRO A 407 0.03 2.00 21.20
N LEU A 408 -0.17 0.73 21.57
CA LEU A 408 0.03 -0.45 20.71
C LEU A 408 -1.28 -1.16 20.29
N GLY A 409 -2.45 -0.58 20.52
CA GLY A 409 -3.75 -1.16 20.13
C GLY A 409 -3.79 -1.66 18.68
N PRO A 410 -3.50 -0.78 17.70
CA PRO A 410 -3.41 -1.16 16.29
C PRO A 410 -2.36 -2.25 16.01
N HIS A 411 -1.23 -2.22 16.71
CA HIS A 411 -0.15 -3.20 16.48
C HIS A 411 -0.56 -4.58 16.99
N GLY A 412 -1.18 -4.64 18.17
CA GLY A 412 -1.75 -5.88 18.71
C GLY A 412 -2.86 -6.43 17.81
N LEU A 413 -3.69 -5.55 17.22
CA LEU A 413 -4.71 -5.95 16.24
C LEU A 413 -4.08 -6.50 14.95
N ALA A 414 -3.07 -5.82 14.41
CA ALA A 414 -2.35 -6.27 13.23
C ALA A 414 -1.67 -7.63 13.44
N VAL A 415 -1.06 -7.84 14.61
CA VAL A 415 -0.46 -9.13 14.99
C VAL A 415 -1.51 -10.22 15.13
N ALA A 416 -2.63 -9.96 15.81
CA ALA A 416 -3.72 -10.92 15.94
C ALA A 416 -4.35 -11.28 14.58
N THR A 417 -4.46 -10.30 13.68
CA THR A 417 -4.98 -10.48 12.33
C THR A 417 -4.01 -11.28 11.46
N ALA A 418 -2.70 -11.04 11.59
CA ALA A 418 -1.65 -11.78 10.90
C ALA A 418 -1.46 -13.22 11.43
N ALA A 419 -2.13 -13.60 12.52
CA ALA A 419 -2.20 -14.99 12.95
C ALA A 419 -3.10 -15.85 12.03
N VAL A 420 -3.93 -15.21 11.19
CA VAL A 420 -4.78 -15.91 10.21
C VAL A 420 -3.93 -16.36 9.01
N PRO A 421 -3.99 -17.64 8.61
CA PRO A 421 -3.22 -18.14 7.47
C PRO A 421 -3.46 -17.32 6.20
N GLY A 422 -2.36 -16.93 5.54
CA GLY A 422 -2.40 -16.14 4.29
C GLY A 422 -2.41 -14.62 4.48
N ILE A 423 -2.47 -14.12 5.72
CA ILE A 423 -2.38 -12.69 6.04
C ILE A 423 -1.02 -12.38 6.67
N GLY A 424 -0.17 -11.61 5.98
CA GLY A 424 1.06 -11.07 6.57
C GLY A 424 0.82 -9.75 7.33
N LEU A 425 1.79 -9.31 8.13
CA LEU A 425 1.71 -8.05 8.90
C LEU A 425 1.42 -6.83 8.00
N ALA A 426 1.99 -6.79 6.80
CA ALA A 426 1.72 -5.73 5.83
C ALA A 426 0.24 -5.71 5.40
N GLN A 427 -0.31 -6.88 5.07
CA GLN A 427 -1.73 -7.02 4.72
C GLN A 427 -2.64 -6.74 5.91
N ALA A 428 -2.21 -7.09 7.12
CA ALA A 428 -2.92 -6.80 8.35
C ALA A 428 -3.11 -5.29 8.54
N PHE A 429 -2.02 -4.50 8.51
CA PHE A 429 -2.08 -3.04 8.63
C PHE A 429 -2.84 -2.36 7.47
N LEU A 430 -2.61 -2.77 6.23
CA LEU A 430 -3.36 -2.22 5.09
C LEU A 430 -4.86 -2.54 5.20
N GLY A 431 -5.19 -3.75 5.65
CA GLY A 431 -6.57 -4.13 5.90
C GLY A 431 -7.20 -3.34 7.04
N GLU A 432 -6.47 -3.09 8.13
CA GLU A 432 -6.90 -2.23 9.23
C GLU A 432 -7.20 -0.80 8.76
N ILE A 433 -6.31 -0.21 7.94
CA ILE A 433 -6.52 1.13 7.35
C ILE A 433 -7.78 1.16 6.48
N ILE A 434 -7.98 0.16 5.61
CA ILE A 434 -9.20 0.08 4.79
C ILE A 434 -10.44 -0.08 5.68
N ALA A 435 -10.35 -0.90 6.73
CA ALA A 435 -11.44 -1.10 7.68
C ALA A 435 -11.80 0.21 8.42
N ILE A 436 -10.81 1.00 8.84
CA ILE A 436 -11.02 2.32 9.45
C ILE A 436 -11.80 3.23 8.50
N GLY A 437 -11.40 3.30 7.23
CA GLY A 437 -12.12 4.08 6.22
C GLY A 437 -13.57 3.62 6.06
N VAL A 438 -13.79 2.30 5.92
CA VAL A 438 -15.13 1.72 5.80
C VAL A 438 -15.98 2.05 7.04
N MET A 439 -15.47 1.81 8.23
CA MET A 439 -16.16 2.08 9.49
C MET A 439 -16.45 3.57 9.67
N THR A 440 -15.61 4.47 9.16
CA THR A 440 -15.87 5.93 9.17
C THR A 440 -17.10 6.26 8.34
N GLY A 441 -17.20 5.69 7.14
CA GLY A 441 -18.39 5.86 6.29
C GLY A 441 -19.65 5.26 6.91
N LEU A 442 -19.55 4.05 7.47
CA LEU A 442 -20.67 3.42 8.17
C LEU A 442 -21.12 4.26 9.36
N THR A 443 -20.19 4.78 10.15
CA THR A 443 -20.47 5.65 11.30
C THR A 443 -21.17 6.95 10.86
N ALA A 444 -20.73 7.55 9.75
CA ALA A 444 -21.34 8.76 9.19
C ALA A 444 -22.82 8.57 8.81
N LEU A 445 -23.24 7.36 8.39
CA LEU A 445 -24.65 7.05 8.12
C LEU A 445 -25.56 7.31 9.31
N GLY A 446 -25.02 7.28 10.54
CA GLY A 446 -25.74 7.63 11.76
C GLY A 446 -26.29 9.06 11.77
N ALA A 447 -25.65 9.99 11.04
CA ALA A 447 -26.01 11.40 10.95
C ALA A 447 -26.67 11.79 9.62
N LEU A 448 -26.89 10.85 8.69
CA LEU A 448 -27.32 11.13 7.30
C LEU A 448 -28.69 10.54 6.94
N ARG A 449 -29.56 10.27 7.94
CA ARG A 449 -30.80 9.48 7.80
C ARG A 449 -31.84 10.06 6.84
N ARG A 450 -31.87 11.39 6.64
CA ARG A 450 -32.90 12.08 5.84
C ARG A 450 -32.64 12.08 4.32
N MET A 451 -31.60 11.39 3.86
CA MET A 451 -31.18 11.39 2.45
C MET A 451 -31.67 10.15 1.69
N THR A 452 -31.95 10.32 0.40
CA THR A 452 -32.14 9.19 -0.54
C THR A 452 -30.92 8.27 -0.56
N PRO A 453 -31.04 6.95 -0.80
CA PRO A 453 -29.93 6.00 -0.71
C PRO A 453 -28.66 6.42 -1.46
N GLY A 454 -28.75 6.81 -2.73
CA GLY A 454 -27.58 7.20 -3.52
C GLY A 454 -26.84 8.42 -2.96
N ARG A 455 -27.59 9.47 -2.55
CA ARG A 455 -27.01 10.66 -1.91
C ARG A 455 -26.41 10.34 -0.56
N ARG A 456 -27.07 9.47 0.20
CA ARG A 456 -26.62 9.05 1.52
C ARG A 456 -25.30 8.27 1.42
N THR A 457 -25.18 7.38 0.44
CA THR A 457 -23.93 6.69 0.13
C THR A 457 -22.83 7.67 -0.27
N PHE A 458 -23.13 8.60 -1.20
CA PHE A 458 -22.17 9.60 -1.63
C PHE A 458 -21.70 10.50 -0.48
N ALA A 459 -22.63 10.96 0.37
CA ALA A 459 -22.34 11.75 1.55
C ALA A 459 -21.43 11.01 2.54
N ALA A 460 -21.72 9.74 2.81
CA ALA A 460 -20.91 8.90 3.70
C ALA A 460 -19.48 8.71 3.17
N VAL A 461 -19.32 8.53 1.85
CA VAL A 461 -17.99 8.45 1.21
C VAL A 461 -17.21 9.77 1.37
N LEU A 462 -17.86 10.92 1.15
CA LEU A 462 -17.23 12.24 1.32
C LEU A 462 -16.81 12.52 2.76
N VAL A 463 -17.57 12.03 3.75
CA VAL A 463 -17.21 12.15 5.18
C VAL A 463 -16.06 11.22 5.54
N ALA A 464 -16.03 10.01 4.97
CA ALA A 464 -14.99 9.02 5.26
C ALA A 464 -13.65 9.35 4.62
N LEU A 465 -13.65 9.92 3.42
CA LEU A 465 -12.47 10.14 2.59
C LEU A 465 -12.28 11.62 2.18
N PRO A 466 -12.26 12.59 3.12
CA PRO A 466 -11.76 13.92 2.80
C PRO A 466 -10.29 13.82 2.34
N TYR A 467 -9.80 14.85 1.63
CA TYR A 467 -8.45 14.87 1.05
C TYR A 467 -7.35 14.42 2.02
N LEU A 468 -7.38 14.91 3.28
CA LEU A 468 -6.40 14.52 4.29
C LEU A 468 -6.47 13.02 4.61
N ALA A 469 -7.67 12.44 4.74
CA ALA A 469 -7.83 11.01 5.02
C ALA A 469 -7.29 10.15 3.86
N ALA A 470 -7.60 10.54 2.63
CA ALA A 470 -7.05 9.88 1.44
C ALA A 470 -5.51 10.05 1.33
N SER A 471 -4.98 11.20 1.74
CA SER A 471 -3.53 11.45 1.73
C SER A 471 -2.80 10.64 2.78
N TYR A 472 -3.34 10.54 4.00
CA TYR A 472 -2.78 9.72 5.08
C TYR A 472 -2.89 8.22 4.77
N TYR A 473 -3.98 7.80 4.11
CA TYR A 473 -4.11 6.48 3.54
C TYR A 473 -2.94 6.14 2.59
N ALA A 474 -2.61 7.04 1.65
CA ALA A 474 -1.53 6.85 0.68
C ALA A 474 -0.12 6.74 1.31
N GLN A 475 0.01 7.10 2.59
CA GLN A 475 1.25 7.02 3.37
C GLN A 475 1.24 5.86 4.36
N ALA A 476 0.12 5.14 4.40
CA ALA A 476 -0.18 4.12 5.38
C ALA A 476 -0.16 4.59 6.85
N ALA A 477 -0.55 5.84 7.09
CA ALA A 477 -0.70 6.43 8.41
C ALA A 477 -2.10 6.13 8.99
N PHE A 478 -2.17 5.15 9.89
CA PHE A 478 -3.44 4.60 10.40
C PHE A 478 -3.94 5.24 11.71
N LYS A 479 -3.06 5.88 12.47
CA LYS A 479 -3.39 6.34 13.83
C LYS A 479 -4.33 7.52 13.83
N GLU A 480 -4.04 8.49 12.99
CA GLU A 480 -4.82 9.71 12.86
C GLU A 480 -6.18 9.44 12.26
N THR A 481 -6.27 8.51 11.30
CA THR A 481 -7.54 8.08 10.70
C THR A 481 -8.38 7.28 11.68
N ALA A 482 -7.76 6.42 12.51
CA ALA A 482 -8.45 5.74 13.62
C ALA A 482 -8.97 6.74 14.67
N GLU A 483 -8.17 7.73 15.05
CA GLU A 483 -8.59 8.78 15.97
C GLU A 483 -9.76 9.59 15.40
N ALA A 484 -9.71 9.97 14.12
CA ALA A 484 -10.78 10.67 13.44
C ALA A 484 -12.11 9.87 13.44
N LEU A 485 -12.05 8.56 13.19
CA LEU A 485 -13.19 7.64 13.29
C LEU A 485 -13.81 7.68 14.70
N LEU A 486 -12.99 7.51 15.74
CA LEU A 486 -13.46 7.39 17.11
C LEU A 486 -14.02 8.72 17.64
N VAL A 487 -13.40 9.84 17.29
CA VAL A 487 -13.90 11.20 17.59
C VAL A 487 -15.22 11.49 16.87
N LEU A 488 -15.34 11.13 15.59
CA LEU A 488 -16.60 11.23 14.85
C LEU A 488 -17.70 10.38 15.49
N ALA A 489 -17.39 9.13 15.86
CA ALA A 489 -18.32 8.24 16.53
C ALA A 489 -18.79 8.80 17.89
N PHE A 490 -17.88 9.40 18.66
CA PHE A 490 -18.21 10.06 19.92
C PHE A 490 -19.14 11.25 19.71
N ALA A 491 -18.86 12.10 18.71
CA ALA A 491 -19.72 13.24 18.37
C ALA A 491 -21.12 12.79 17.93
N ILE A 492 -21.23 11.73 17.12
CA ILE A 492 -22.52 11.16 16.69
C ILE A 492 -23.23 10.49 17.86
N TRP A 493 -22.52 9.82 18.77
CA TRP A 493 -23.10 9.28 20.01
C TRP A 493 -23.74 10.37 20.87
N LEU A 494 -23.09 11.54 21.01
CA LEU A 494 -23.66 12.68 21.74
C LEU A 494 -24.96 13.21 21.12
N THR A 495 -25.20 13.03 19.82
CA THR A 495 -26.47 13.42 19.19
C THR A 495 -27.65 12.56 19.66
N GLN A 496 -27.38 11.40 20.26
CA GLN A 496 -28.38 10.47 20.75
C GLN A 496 -28.73 10.71 22.23
N PHE A 497 -28.15 11.76 22.83
CA PHE A 497 -28.32 12.09 24.23
C PHE A 497 -29.45 13.13 24.39
N GLU A 498 -30.63 12.68 24.84
CA GLU A 498 -31.76 13.55 25.16
C GLU A 498 -32.01 13.65 26.67
N THR A 499 -31.89 12.54 27.41
CA THR A 499 -32.07 12.49 28.87
C THR A 499 -31.15 11.46 29.52
N LEU A 500 -30.60 11.77 30.69
CA LEU A 500 -29.83 10.80 31.49
C LEU A 500 -30.75 9.68 32.00
N PRO A 501 -30.30 8.41 31.99
CA PRO A 501 -31.04 7.33 32.66
C PRO A 501 -31.26 7.65 34.15
N SER A 502 -32.43 7.30 34.67
CA SER A 502 -32.81 7.61 36.06
C SER A 502 -32.09 6.72 37.07
N SER A 503 -31.82 5.45 36.73
CA SER A 503 -31.14 4.49 37.63
C SER A 503 -29.63 4.50 37.45
N TRP A 504 -28.88 4.23 38.53
CA TRP A 504 -27.41 4.14 38.48
C TRP A 504 -26.92 2.97 37.62
N ARG A 505 -27.66 1.86 37.56
CA ARG A 505 -27.34 0.70 36.71
C ARG A 505 -27.46 1.07 35.24
N ASP A 506 -28.55 1.73 34.86
CA ASP A 506 -28.75 2.15 33.48
C ASP A 506 -27.73 3.22 33.08
N ARG A 507 -27.30 4.08 34.02
CA ARG A 507 -26.19 5.01 33.79
C ARG A 507 -24.86 4.30 33.54
N LEU A 508 -24.55 3.23 34.27
CA LEU A 508 -23.35 2.43 34.03
C LEU A 508 -23.39 1.72 32.67
N LEU A 509 -24.55 1.19 32.28
CA LEU A 509 -24.73 0.56 30.97
C LEU A 509 -24.65 1.59 29.83
N PHE A 510 -25.21 2.78 30.05
CA PHE A 510 -25.21 3.88 29.10
C PHE A 510 -23.80 4.42 28.78
N VAL A 511 -22.85 4.33 29.72
CA VAL A 511 -21.46 4.77 29.48
C VAL A 511 -20.59 3.70 28.80
N LEU A 512 -21.10 2.49 28.54
CA LEU A 512 -20.31 1.45 27.88
C LEU A 512 -19.82 1.85 26.48
N PRO A 513 -20.66 2.40 25.57
CA PRO A 513 -20.19 2.83 24.26
C PRO A 513 -19.10 3.93 24.31
N PRO A 514 -19.26 5.06 25.02
CA PRO A 514 -18.19 6.07 25.08
C PRO A 514 -16.95 5.57 25.83
N LEU A 515 -17.08 4.63 26.77
CA LEU A 515 -15.93 4.00 27.43
C LEU A 515 -15.11 3.15 26.44
N ALA A 516 -15.78 2.36 25.59
CA ALA A 516 -15.11 1.59 24.54
C ALA A 516 -14.42 2.52 23.50
N LEU A 517 -15.06 3.62 23.11
CA LEU A 517 -14.45 4.64 22.25
C LEU A 517 -13.22 5.27 22.92
N ALA A 518 -13.33 5.68 24.19
CA ALA A 518 -12.22 6.27 24.94
C ALA A 518 -11.04 5.31 25.11
N GLY A 519 -11.31 4.02 25.39
CA GLY A 519 -10.28 2.99 25.42
C GLY A 519 -9.58 2.84 24.06
N GLY A 520 -10.34 2.82 22.97
CA GLY A 520 -9.80 2.80 21.62
C GLY A 520 -8.89 3.99 21.32
N ILE A 521 -9.35 5.20 21.64
CA ILE A 521 -8.60 6.46 21.49
C ILE A 521 -7.29 6.37 22.26
N PHE A 522 -7.34 5.92 23.52
CA PHE A 522 -6.16 5.77 24.35
C PHE A 522 -5.14 4.80 23.76
N PHE A 523 -5.58 3.62 23.33
CA PHE A 523 -4.68 2.58 22.82
C PHE A 523 -4.30 2.75 21.33
N ALA A 524 -4.96 3.64 20.59
CA ALA A 524 -4.56 4.06 19.24
C ALA A 524 -3.60 5.26 19.27
N TYR A 525 -3.95 6.28 20.06
CA TYR A 525 -3.44 7.65 19.94
C TYR A 525 -2.88 8.24 21.25
N SER A 526 -2.99 7.55 22.40
CA SER A 526 -2.56 7.94 23.75
C SER A 526 -3.46 8.97 24.47
N PHE A 527 -3.00 9.48 25.63
CA PHE A 527 -3.65 10.57 26.37
C PHE A 527 -3.94 11.82 25.52
N ALA A 528 -3.09 12.10 24.53
CA ALA A 528 -3.31 13.20 23.59
C ALA A 528 -4.65 13.07 22.86
N GLY A 529 -5.05 11.83 22.52
CA GLY A 529 -6.33 11.53 21.88
C GLY A 529 -7.53 11.81 22.80
N ILE A 530 -7.40 11.54 24.10
CA ILE A 530 -8.50 11.75 25.07
C ILE A 530 -8.90 13.23 25.18
N ALA A 531 -8.00 14.17 24.86
CA ALA A 531 -8.31 15.60 24.86
C ALA A 531 -9.47 15.96 23.90
N TRP A 532 -9.63 15.22 22.79
CA TRP A 532 -10.68 15.46 21.80
C TRP A 532 -12.09 15.21 22.37
N PRO A 533 -12.48 13.99 22.78
CA PRO A 533 -13.81 13.75 23.35
C PRO A 533 -14.05 14.53 24.64
N VAL A 534 -13.02 14.78 25.46
CA VAL A 534 -13.16 15.60 26.69
C VAL A 534 -13.54 17.04 26.36
N THR A 535 -12.84 17.67 25.41
CA THR A 535 -13.16 19.05 24.98
C THR A 535 -14.53 19.12 24.32
N ILE A 536 -14.88 18.13 23.49
CA ILE A 536 -16.20 18.04 22.86
C ILE A 536 -17.29 17.95 23.94
N LEU A 537 -17.14 17.04 24.91
CA LEU A 537 -18.09 16.87 25.99
C LEU A 537 -18.21 18.12 26.85
N ALA A 538 -17.09 18.78 27.17
CA ALA A 538 -17.07 20.02 27.95
C ALA A 538 -17.86 21.12 27.25
N LEU A 539 -17.56 21.44 25.98
CA LEU A 539 -18.27 22.47 25.24
C LEU A 539 -19.73 22.10 24.97
N TRP A 540 -20.01 20.83 24.65
CA TRP A 540 -21.37 20.35 24.45
C TRP A 540 -22.20 20.44 25.74
N SER A 541 -21.62 20.13 26.90
CA SER A 541 -22.33 20.22 28.19
C SER A 541 -22.78 21.64 28.53
N LEU A 542 -22.13 22.69 27.99
CA LEU A 542 -22.56 24.08 28.15
C LEU A 542 -23.88 24.39 27.45
N THR A 543 -24.34 23.54 26.54
CA THR A 543 -25.69 23.66 25.96
C THR A 543 -26.78 23.34 26.99
N LEU A 544 -26.47 22.48 27.97
CA LEU A 544 -27.39 22.06 29.01
C LEU A 544 -27.61 23.18 30.04
N PRO A 545 -28.87 23.63 30.26
CA PRO A 545 -29.18 24.67 31.24
C PRO A 545 -28.69 24.35 32.67
N GLU A 546 -28.75 23.08 33.06
CA GLU A 546 -28.35 22.58 34.39
C GLU A 546 -26.86 22.78 34.63
N VAL A 547 -26.04 22.49 33.61
CA VAL A 547 -24.58 22.67 33.68
C VAL A 547 -24.24 24.15 33.75
N ARG A 548 -24.87 25.00 32.94
CA ARG A 548 -24.68 26.47 33.02
C ARG A 548 -25.09 27.04 34.40
N ALA A 549 -26.15 26.50 35.01
CA ALA A 549 -26.56 26.87 36.36
C ALA A 549 -25.55 26.40 37.42
N ALA A 550 -24.97 25.21 37.25
CA ALA A 550 -23.95 24.64 38.14
C ALA A 550 -22.60 25.40 38.07
N LEU A 551 -22.23 25.92 36.90
CA LEU A 551 -20.99 26.67 36.67
C LEU A 551 -21.04 28.13 37.17
N ARG A 552 -22.18 28.63 37.69
CA ARG A 552 -22.26 29.95 38.32
C ARG A 552 -21.23 30.05 39.47
N PRO A 553 -20.49 31.16 39.64
CA PRO A 553 -19.36 31.23 40.58
C PRO A 553 -19.69 30.75 42.01
N ARG A 554 -20.86 31.13 42.53
CA ARG A 554 -21.35 30.74 43.86
C ARG A 554 -21.75 29.25 43.98
N SER A 555 -22.13 28.62 42.88
CA SER A 555 -22.49 27.20 42.80
C SER A 555 -21.25 26.34 42.59
N LEU A 556 -20.31 26.82 41.76
CA LEU A 556 -19.05 26.14 41.45
C LEU A 556 -18.15 26.03 42.69
N VAL A 557 -17.96 27.11 43.44
CA VAL A 557 -17.19 27.08 44.70
C VAL A 557 -17.82 26.09 45.69
N ARG A 558 -19.15 26.10 45.83
CA ARG A 558 -19.86 25.13 46.69
C ARG A 558 -19.77 23.70 46.21
N PHE A 559 -19.71 23.45 44.90
CA PHE A 559 -19.59 22.12 44.31
C PHE A 559 -18.17 21.56 44.44
N LEU A 560 -17.15 22.39 44.14
CA LEU A 560 -15.73 22.02 44.25
C LEU A 560 -15.31 21.77 45.69
N LEU A 561 -15.88 22.50 46.66
CA LEU A 561 -15.62 22.28 48.08
C LEU A 561 -16.43 21.12 48.70
N ARG A 562 -17.25 20.40 47.93
CA ARG A 562 -17.93 19.20 48.46
C ARG A 562 -16.89 18.12 48.76
N PRO A 563 -16.94 17.48 49.95
CA PRO A 563 -16.00 16.41 50.30
C PRO A 563 -15.97 15.28 49.27
N ALA A 564 -17.12 14.90 48.71
CA ALA A 564 -17.22 13.87 47.67
C ALA A 564 -16.57 14.32 46.34
N THR A 565 -16.69 15.59 45.97
CA THR A 565 -16.05 16.14 44.76
C THR A 565 -14.54 16.20 44.93
N LEU A 566 -14.05 16.69 46.07
CA LEU A 566 -12.62 16.73 46.41
C LEU A 566 -12.02 15.32 46.45
N LEU A 567 -12.73 14.37 47.06
CA LEU A 567 -12.33 12.96 47.09
C LEU A 567 -12.27 12.38 45.67
N THR A 568 -13.28 12.66 44.83
CA THR A 568 -13.31 12.18 43.44
C THR A 568 -12.17 12.78 42.62
N ILE A 569 -11.93 14.10 42.73
CA ILE A 569 -10.80 14.77 42.07
C ILE A 569 -9.48 14.18 42.56
N GLY A 570 -9.31 13.97 43.87
CA GLY A 570 -8.12 13.37 44.46
C GLY A 570 -7.88 11.93 43.99
N VAL A 571 -8.93 11.11 43.91
CA VAL A 571 -8.87 9.73 43.39
C VAL A 571 -8.52 9.72 41.90
N LEU A 572 -9.16 10.57 41.09
CA LEU A 572 -8.88 10.66 39.66
C LEU A 572 -7.47 11.17 39.38
N ALA A 573 -7.01 12.19 40.12
CA ALA A 573 -5.64 12.68 40.05
C ALA A 573 -4.64 11.61 40.51
N GLY A 574 -4.93 10.89 41.58
CA GLY A 574 -4.12 9.76 42.05
C GLY A 574 -4.04 8.62 41.03
N LEU A 575 -5.16 8.26 40.40
CA LEU A 575 -5.20 7.26 39.32
C LEU A 575 -4.42 7.72 38.08
N ALA A 576 -4.57 8.98 37.68
CA ALA A 576 -3.82 9.56 36.56
C ALA A 576 -2.31 9.55 36.84
N VAL A 577 -1.90 9.94 38.05
CA VAL A 577 -0.50 9.90 38.50
C VAL A 577 0.00 8.45 38.56
N LEU A 578 -0.77 7.50 39.09
CA LEU A 578 -0.40 6.09 39.17
C LEU A 578 -0.21 5.48 37.77
N VAL A 579 -1.13 5.74 36.84
CA VAL A 579 -1.02 5.28 35.44
C VAL A 579 0.20 5.91 34.74
N THR A 580 0.54 7.15 35.08
CA THR A 580 1.67 7.89 34.49
C THR A 580 3.03 7.49 35.08
N LEU A 581 3.11 7.23 36.39
CA LEU A 581 4.36 7.00 37.12
C LEU A 581 4.67 5.51 37.38
N VAL A 582 3.65 4.67 37.59
CA VAL A 582 3.79 3.28 38.05
C VAL A 582 3.27 2.26 37.02
N GLY A 583 2.43 2.70 36.07
CA GLY A 583 1.94 1.83 35.01
C GLY A 583 3.07 1.38 34.05
N PRO A 584 2.97 0.18 33.43
CA PRO A 584 3.97 -0.37 32.50
C PRO A 584 4.11 0.43 31.18
N PHE A 585 3.60 1.67 31.15
CA PHE A 585 3.31 2.44 29.96
C PHE A 585 3.99 3.81 29.93
N GLY A 586 5.13 4.07 30.58
CA GLY A 586 5.79 5.39 30.71
C GLY A 586 5.62 6.42 29.56
N PHE A 587 4.49 7.13 29.54
CA PHE A 587 3.98 7.91 28.38
C PHE A 587 4.56 9.32 28.30
N ALA A 588 4.98 9.91 29.43
CA ALA A 588 5.38 11.32 29.51
C ALA A 588 6.60 11.66 28.63
N SER A 589 7.55 10.74 28.50
CA SER A 589 8.75 10.93 27.68
C SER A 589 8.48 10.83 26.17
N SER A 590 7.42 10.11 25.77
CA SER A 590 7.05 9.91 24.36
C SER A 590 6.24 11.08 23.80
N PHE A 591 5.40 11.71 24.63
CA PHE A 591 4.59 12.88 24.23
C PHE A 591 5.46 14.09 23.81
N ASN A 592 6.48 14.43 24.62
CA ASN A 592 7.37 15.55 24.34
C ASN A 592 8.21 15.37 23.06
N LYS A 593 8.58 14.13 22.72
CA LYS A 593 9.35 13.82 21.50
C LYS A 593 8.53 14.02 20.22
N VAL A 594 7.24 13.68 20.24
CA VAL A 594 6.34 13.81 19.07
C VAL A 594 5.86 15.25 18.90
N ALA A 595 5.53 15.93 20.00
CA ALA A 595 5.04 17.31 19.99
C ALA A 595 6.02 18.31 19.34
N GLY A 596 7.34 18.07 19.44
CA GLY A 596 8.38 18.94 18.87
C GLY A 596 8.87 18.57 17.47
N SER A 597 8.24 17.61 16.78
CA SER A 597 8.69 17.18 15.44
C SER A 597 8.15 18.08 14.32
N ASN A 598 9.03 18.43 13.38
CA ASN A 598 8.71 19.29 12.23
C ASN A 598 8.60 18.46 10.96
N THR A 599 7.63 18.79 10.10
CA THR A 599 7.57 18.34 8.71
C THR A 599 8.40 19.25 7.80
N TYR A 600 8.42 18.99 6.50
CA TYR A 600 9.02 19.87 5.47
C TYR A 600 8.32 21.25 5.34
N GLY A 601 7.29 21.53 6.14
CA GLY A 601 6.55 22.78 6.22
C GLY A 601 5.15 22.60 6.84
N PRO A 602 4.44 23.70 7.16
CA PRO A 602 3.11 23.67 7.75
C PRO A 602 2.03 23.25 6.74
N VAL A 603 1.09 22.43 7.19
CA VAL A 603 -0.09 22.01 6.41
C VAL A 603 -1.15 23.10 6.46
N SER A 604 -1.75 23.43 5.30
CA SER A 604 -2.79 24.46 5.26
C SER A 604 -4.04 24.01 6.03
N PRO A 605 -4.61 24.83 6.93
CA PRO A 605 -5.87 24.51 7.59
C PRO A 605 -7.03 24.26 6.63
N LEU A 606 -6.95 24.81 5.40
CA LEU A 606 -7.95 24.61 4.35
C LEU A 606 -8.01 23.15 3.87
N GLU A 607 -6.95 22.35 4.07
CA GLU A 607 -6.92 20.94 3.70
C GLU A 607 -7.90 20.10 4.55
N ALA A 608 -8.19 20.51 5.78
CA ALA A 608 -9.24 19.90 6.60
C ALA A 608 -10.65 20.10 6.00
N LEU A 609 -10.81 21.09 5.13
CA LEU A 609 -12.05 21.35 4.39
C LEU A 609 -12.05 20.69 3.00
N GLY A 610 -11.05 19.87 2.68
CA GLY A 610 -10.91 19.19 1.40
C GLY A 610 -10.31 20.05 0.29
N ILE A 611 -9.71 21.22 0.61
CA ILE A 611 -9.05 22.07 -0.38
C ILE A 611 -7.58 21.71 -0.47
N TRP A 612 -7.13 21.48 -1.70
CA TRP A 612 -5.81 20.97 -2.02
C TRP A 612 -4.98 22.05 -2.75
N PRO A 613 -4.12 22.81 -2.05
CA PRO A 613 -3.35 23.88 -2.69
C PRO A 613 -2.14 23.38 -3.51
N ALA A 614 -1.54 22.25 -3.16
CA ALA A 614 -0.31 21.75 -3.80
C ALA A 614 -0.32 20.24 -3.98
N SER A 615 -0.04 19.73 -5.19
CA SER A 615 -0.25 18.33 -5.64
C SER A 615 0.33 17.21 -4.73
N ASN A 616 1.26 17.57 -3.85
CA ASN A 616 1.64 16.75 -2.71
C ASN A 616 2.11 17.70 -1.62
N TYR A 617 1.41 17.84 -0.49
CA TYR A 617 1.83 18.80 0.55
C TYR A 617 3.19 18.46 1.21
N ARG A 618 3.76 17.28 0.90
CA ARG A 618 5.05 16.80 1.43
C ARG A 618 6.21 16.90 0.44
N LEU A 619 5.93 17.20 -0.83
CA LEU A 619 6.95 17.37 -1.87
C LEU A 619 6.70 18.71 -2.54
N ASP A 620 7.76 19.42 -2.89
CA ASP A 620 7.66 20.60 -3.74
C ASP A 620 7.34 20.15 -5.18
N ALA A 621 6.11 19.69 -5.38
CA ALA A 621 5.62 19.15 -6.63
C ALA A 621 5.20 20.32 -7.53
N ALA A 622 5.86 20.45 -8.68
CA ALA A 622 5.52 21.46 -9.67
C ALA A 622 4.06 21.30 -10.11
N GLY A 623 3.28 22.38 -10.03
CA GLY A 623 1.84 22.40 -10.34
C GLY A 623 0.97 22.43 -9.10
N GLY A 624 0.88 23.62 -8.47
CA GLY A 624 -0.15 23.91 -7.47
C GLY A 624 -1.53 24.04 -8.11
N ALA A 625 -2.58 23.99 -7.28
CA ALA A 625 -3.94 24.26 -7.77
C ALA A 625 -3.96 25.63 -8.46
N ARG A 626 -4.68 25.74 -9.58
CA ARG A 626 -4.72 26.99 -10.37
C ARG A 626 -5.35 28.16 -9.60
N TYR A 627 -6.26 27.86 -8.66
CA TYR A 627 -7.02 28.85 -7.88
C TYR A 627 -7.27 28.40 -6.42
N PRO A 628 -6.23 28.21 -5.59
CA PRO A 628 -6.38 27.66 -4.25
C PRO A 628 -7.14 28.61 -3.31
N GLY A 629 -6.98 29.92 -3.50
CA GLY A 629 -7.73 30.94 -2.75
C GLY A 629 -9.24 30.92 -3.03
N LEU A 630 -9.64 30.73 -4.30
CA LEU A 630 -11.05 30.61 -4.66
C LEU A 630 -11.66 29.33 -4.09
N ALA A 631 -10.96 28.20 -4.21
CA ALA A 631 -11.39 26.93 -3.63
C ALA A 631 -11.51 27.04 -2.10
N GLY A 632 -10.55 27.69 -1.45
CA GLY A 632 -10.58 28.02 -0.02
C GLY A 632 -11.80 28.86 0.36
N ALA A 633 -12.07 29.93 -0.39
CA ALA A 633 -13.24 30.78 -0.17
C ALA A 633 -14.55 30.00 -0.30
N ILE A 634 -14.68 29.14 -1.33
CA ILE A 634 -15.85 28.27 -1.52
C ILE A 634 -16.02 27.31 -0.33
N ALA A 635 -14.94 26.67 0.13
CA ALA A 635 -15.01 25.75 1.26
C ALA A 635 -15.38 26.46 2.57
N ILE A 636 -14.83 27.65 2.83
CA ILE A 636 -15.18 28.47 4.00
C ILE A 636 -16.65 28.88 3.92
N LEU A 637 -17.12 29.36 2.76
CA LEU A 637 -18.53 29.72 2.58
C LEU A 637 -19.46 28.52 2.78
N ALA A 638 -19.09 27.35 2.26
CA ALA A 638 -19.84 26.10 2.45
C ALA A 638 -19.87 25.70 3.93
N LEU A 639 -18.76 25.85 4.65
CA LEU A 639 -18.69 25.59 6.08
C LEU A 639 -19.58 26.56 6.88
N LEU A 640 -19.50 27.86 6.61
CA LEU A 640 -20.31 28.88 7.27
C LEU A 640 -21.80 28.68 7.00
N ALA A 641 -22.16 28.40 5.74
CA ALA A 641 -23.53 28.08 5.35
C ALA A 641 -24.02 26.80 6.04
N GLY A 642 -23.16 25.78 6.13
CA GLY A 642 -23.45 24.55 6.86
C GLY A 642 -23.69 24.81 8.34
N ILE A 643 -22.79 25.49 9.03
CA ILE A 643 -22.96 25.87 10.45
C ILE A 643 -24.27 26.63 10.64
N ALA A 644 -24.57 27.63 9.80
CA ALA A 644 -25.82 28.38 9.87
C ALA A 644 -27.05 27.48 9.69
N TRP A 645 -26.99 26.48 8.81
CA TRP A 645 -28.04 25.48 8.63
C TRP A 645 -28.28 24.64 9.89
N TRP A 646 -27.21 24.11 10.51
CA TRP A 646 -27.30 23.31 11.72
C TRP A 646 -27.84 24.14 12.91
N VAL A 647 -27.39 25.40 13.03
CA VAL A 647 -27.85 26.34 14.05
C VAL A 647 -29.34 26.67 13.89
N ARG A 648 -29.80 26.94 12.67
CA ARG A 648 -31.22 27.21 12.39
C ARG A 648 -32.13 26.04 12.76
N ARG A 649 -31.64 24.80 12.59
CA ARG A 649 -32.33 23.57 12.98
C ARG A 649 -32.18 23.19 14.46
N ARG A 650 -31.41 23.95 15.24
CA ARG A 650 -31.07 23.66 16.64
C ARG A 650 -30.36 22.32 16.85
N GLU A 651 -29.73 21.77 15.81
CA GLU A 651 -28.93 20.55 15.86
C GLU A 651 -27.46 20.92 16.14
N LEU A 652 -27.14 21.36 17.36
CA LEU A 652 -25.84 22.00 17.67
C LEU A 652 -24.69 21.04 17.98
N THR A 653 -24.96 19.77 18.25
CA THR A 653 -23.95 18.82 18.75
C THR A 653 -22.75 18.65 17.81
N ILE A 654 -22.99 18.42 16.51
CA ILE A 654 -21.91 18.23 15.53
C ILE A 654 -21.12 19.53 15.28
N PRO A 655 -21.76 20.71 15.08
CA PRO A 655 -21.03 21.98 15.04
C PRO A 655 -20.19 22.28 16.28
N ILE A 656 -20.68 21.94 17.49
CA ILE A 656 -19.91 22.11 18.73
C ILE A 656 -18.71 21.16 18.75
N ALA A 657 -18.88 19.91 18.31
CA ALA A 657 -17.78 18.97 18.21
C ALA A 657 -16.70 19.46 17.24
N LEU A 658 -17.10 20.00 16.08
CA LEU A 658 -16.19 20.64 15.13
C LEU A 658 -15.49 21.87 15.75
N GLY A 659 -16.22 22.70 16.49
CA GLY A 659 -15.65 23.85 17.18
C GLY A 659 -14.64 23.47 18.26
N ALA A 660 -14.91 22.42 19.04
CA ALA A 660 -13.98 21.85 20.01
C ALA A 660 -12.69 21.35 19.34
N ALA A 661 -12.83 20.66 18.21
CA ALA A 661 -11.73 20.14 17.42
C ALA A 661 -10.82 21.28 16.90
N TRP A 662 -11.42 22.35 16.35
CA TRP A 662 -10.69 23.55 15.94
C TRP A 662 -10.06 24.30 17.12
N LEU A 663 -10.74 24.38 18.27
CA LEU A 663 -10.19 25.01 19.46
C LEU A 663 -8.90 24.31 19.92
N LEU A 664 -8.91 22.96 19.98
CA LEU A 664 -7.70 22.20 20.32
C LEU A 664 -6.56 22.46 19.34
N TYR A 665 -6.85 22.49 18.05
CA TYR A 665 -5.86 22.85 17.04
C TYR A 665 -5.27 24.26 17.27
N LEU A 666 -6.13 25.27 17.43
CA LEU A 666 -5.70 26.66 17.64
C LEU A 666 -4.88 26.85 18.92
N VAL A 667 -5.30 26.20 20.01
CA VAL A 667 -4.56 26.22 21.30
C VAL A 667 -3.21 25.53 21.19
N SER A 668 -3.08 24.55 20.28
CA SER A 668 -1.80 23.84 20.06
C SER A 668 -0.81 24.60 19.17
N LEU A 669 -1.26 25.57 18.36
CA LEU A 669 -0.39 26.30 17.41
C LEU A 669 0.89 26.88 18.02
N PRO A 670 0.90 27.46 19.25
CA PRO A 670 2.12 28.05 19.81
C PRO A 670 3.16 27.02 20.26
N SER A 671 2.78 25.75 20.44
CA SER A 671 3.60 24.74 21.13
C SER A 671 3.77 23.42 20.37
N ALA A 672 2.96 23.16 19.35
CA ALA A 672 3.02 21.94 18.54
C ALA A 672 3.78 22.21 17.23
N GLY A 673 4.75 21.33 16.91
CA GLY A 673 5.43 21.34 15.62
C GLY A 673 4.50 20.98 14.45
N ASP A 674 4.93 21.33 13.23
CA ASP A 674 4.12 21.22 12.00
C ASP A 674 3.56 19.80 11.78
N TYR A 675 4.29 18.76 12.20
CA TYR A 675 3.82 17.37 12.11
C TYR A 675 2.58 17.13 12.98
N SER A 676 2.59 17.59 14.23
CA SER A 676 1.46 17.44 15.14
C SER A 676 0.25 18.26 14.71
N GLN A 677 0.48 19.44 14.12
CA GLN A 677 -0.56 20.27 13.52
C GLN A 677 -1.24 19.56 12.35
N ALA A 678 -0.46 18.92 11.47
CA ALA A 678 -1.00 18.12 10.36
C ALA A 678 -1.90 16.98 10.85
N LYS A 679 -1.51 16.30 11.94
CA LYS A 679 -2.33 15.25 12.59
C LYS A 679 -3.65 15.77 13.16
N ALA A 680 -3.65 16.98 13.71
CA ALA A 680 -4.89 17.57 14.21
C ALA A 680 -5.89 17.87 13.07
N LEU A 681 -5.41 18.35 11.92
CA LEU A 681 -6.25 18.66 10.77
C LEU A 681 -6.93 17.42 10.17
N ILE A 682 -6.26 16.26 10.15
CA ILE A 682 -6.89 15.00 9.71
C ILE A 682 -8.00 14.56 10.67
N ILE A 683 -7.84 14.72 11.99
CA ILE A 683 -8.88 14.38 12.97
C ILE A 683 -10.11 15.29 12.80
N ILE A 684 -9.90 16.57 12.43
CA ILE A 684 -10.97 17.54 12.15
C ILE A 684 -11.74 17.19 10.87
N ALA A 685 -11.08 16.65 9.86
CA ALA A 685 -11.60 16.61 8.49
C ALA A 685 -12.95 15.87 8.34
N PRO A 686 -13.21 14.69 8.94
CA PRO A 686 -14.53 14.05 8.84
C PRO A 686 -15.66 14.86 9.47
N LEU A 687 -15.42 15.55 10.59
CA LEU A 687 -16.41 16.43 11.22
C LEU A 687 -16.70 17.64 10.33
N ALA A 688 -15.68 18.25 9.75
CA ALA A 688 -15.83 19.38 8.82
C ALA A 688 -16.62 18.96 7.57
N ALA A 689 -16.25 17.82 6.97
CA ALA A 689 -16.96 17.24 5.84
C ALA A 689 -18.43 16.96 6.19
N LEU A 690 -18.73 16.39 7.37
CA LEU A 690 -20.11 16.12 7.77
C LEU A 690 -20.93 17.42 7.95
N VAL A 691 -20.34 18.46 8.54
CA VAL A 691 -21.00 19.76 8.71
C VAL A 691 -21.34 20.40 7.37
N ILE A 692 -20.47 20.25 6.36
CA ILE A 692 -20.64 20.82 5.02
C ILE A 692 -21.60 19.98 4.16
N VAL A 693 -21.36 18.67 4.08
CA VAL A 693 -21.99 17.78 3.10
C VAL A 693 -23.45 17.52 3.43
N ARG A 694 -23.80 17.40 4.72
CA ARG A 694 -25.19 17.11 5.10
C ARG A 694 -26.18 18.18 4.60
N PRO A 695 -26.02 19.47 4.95
CA PRO A 695 -26.88 20.55 4.43
C PRO A 695 -26.95 20.58 2.90
N LEU A 696 -25.79 20.47 2.23
CA LEU A 696 -25.72 20.59 0.78
C LEU A 696 -26.48 19.47 0.07
N LEU A 697 -26.36 18.22 0.51
CA LEU A 697 -27.00 17.08 -0.16
C LEU A 697 -28.44 16.83 0.29
N GLU A 698 -28.82 17.30 1.49
CA GLU A 698 -30.18 17.22 2.02
C GLU A 698 -31.10 18.27 1.36
N GLU A 699 -30.63 19.51 1.16
CA GLU A 699 -31.47 20.67 0.72
C GLU A 699 -31.43 20.99 -0.78
N PHE A 700 -30.40 20.57 -1.52
CA PHE A 700 -30.29 20.91 -2.95
C PHE A 700 -31.48 20.52 -3.86
N PRO A 701 -32.31 19.49 -3.59
CA PRO A 701 -33.47 19.21 -4.45
C PRO A 701 -34.63 20.19 -4.26
N ASP A 702 -34.71 20.93 -3.15
CA ASP A 702 -35.85 21.81 -2.85
C ASP A 702 -35.68 23.24 -3.41
N LEU A 703 -34.48 23.60 -3.88
CA LEU A 703 -34.23 24.87 -4.58
C LEU A 703 -34.91 24.94 -5.96
N GLY A 704 -35.21 23.78 -6.59
CA GLY A 704 -36.00 23.69 -7.82
C GLY A 704 -37.51 23.78 -7.60
N ARG A 705 -37.97 23.79 -6.34
CA ARG A 705 -39.38 23.93 -5.92
C ARG A 705 -39.62 25.23 -5.15
N LEU A 706 -38.84 26.27 -5.40
CA LEU A 706 -39.27 27.62 -5.03
C LEU A 706 -40.61 27.89 -5.73
N PRO A 707 -41.71 28.14 -5.00
CA PRO A 707 -42.99 28.45 -5.63
C PRO A 707 -42.80 29.70 -6.50
N LEU A 708 -43.04 29.55 -7.81
CA LEU A 708 -43.05 30.63 -8.79
C LEU A 708 -44.21 31.57 -8.47
N ARG A 709 -43.98 32.53 -7.55
CA ARG A 709 -44.91 33.60 -7.12
C ARG A 709 -46.28 33.10 -6.61
N PRO A 710 -46.89 33.77 -5.62
CA PRO A 710 -48.32 33.61 -5.42
C PRO A 710 -49.04 34.17 -6.66
N PRO A 711 -50.19 33.60 -7.07
CA PRO A 711 -50.99 34.18 -8.15
C PRO A 711 -51.32 35.62 -7.75
N SER A 712 -51.05 36.55 -8.67
CA SER A 712 -51.54 37.92 -8.56
C SER A 712 -53.05 37.87 -8.37
N SER A 713 -53.53 38.38 -7.25
CA SER A 713 -54.92 38.79 -7.10
C SER A 713 -55.26 39.73 -8.26
N ALA A 714 -56.09 39.26 -9.20
CA ALA A 714 -56.74 40.15 -10.15
C ALA A 714 -57.64 41.10 -9.35
N PRO A 715 -57.71 42.39 -9.73
CA PRO A 715 -58.59 43.33 -9.04
C PRO A 715 -60.04 43.03 -9.44
N ASP A 716 -60.91 42.97 -8.44
CA ASP A 716 -62.35 43.09 -8.63
C ASP A 716 -62.65 44.40 -9.39
N GLY A 717 -63.29 44.27 -10.56
CA GLY A 717 -63.93 45.37 -11.26
C GLY A 717 -65.44 45.06 -11.36
N PRO A 718 -66.34 46.03 -11.11
CA PRO A 718 -67.77 45.77 -11.02
C PRO A 718 -68.46 45.82 -12.40
N CYS A 719 -69.49 44.97 -12.52
CA CYS A 719 -70.44 44.76 -13.63
C CYS A 719 -69.97 43.86 -14.79
#